data_AF-A0A6G7C2Q6-F1
#
_entry.id   AF-A0A6G7C2Q6-F1
#
_cell.length_a   1.000
_cell.length_b   1.000
_cell.length_c   1.000
_cell.angle_alpha   90.00
_cell.angle_beta   90.00
_cell.angle_gamma   90.00
#
_symmetry.space_group_name_H-M   'P 1'
#
loop_
_entity.id
_entity.type
_entity.pdbx_description
1 polymer ?
#
loop_
_entity_poly.entity_id
_entity_poly.type
_entity_poly.pdbx_seq_one_letter_code
_entity_poly.pdbx_strand_id
1 'polypeptide(L)'
;MTRRSLILFCFLAGIVLQETAAQSKHWQHNDRVLHYTEDQGDFLLVNGRYRFNRALYGNNLASRVEAGDLPEFALYMPGMAGNLQFVLGNKQIRKKLINADHIETRYRPGAMYYRIKDALLGKGYIDIVVMAQADAEGMIVKLQGIDIGPEVQLYAVYGGASGKTFSRNGDIGADPESGFYLLPAYCENNRYTLEKNRFELSYQNKKNEPQFIQGSFSGLSTLRMSDATVLDDLSNLTKVKSTGSPILVGEYNLTKKPCYIQITKGKLAAAKFSENSLVKAFEQAEQKKVSLVSCVKINTPDRYINNLGAALAVAADGIWESPTFLHGAVAWRMRLNAWRGAYTADALGWHDRAKEHFSSYAKSQVIEPSTGPVVMDTVLHLARHLEKMGTSMFSSGYISRNPNNNKVPHHYDMNLVFIDQLLSHFNYTGDIAYLKQMWPTLTRHLHWEKRNFDRDNDGLYDAYCAIWASDGLQYSGGAVTHTSAYMYRANQMMVKLAQLIGADATPYQQEADKIKKALKDRLWLKEKGYFAEFQDALGNKLVHENPGLWTIYHAADAAMLDDFESYQNLQYVTNYLPKIPIRVKGQEQQDLYTLPTTTWQPYTWSINNVALAENLQTALAYWQAGRAEDAYQLWKSNLMESMYHGISPANFQQLSHYDAFRGELYRDFADPIGVASRTLVEGLFGVHPRLLDKQLFIKPGFPATWDFAQIELPEWSYAYKKEKAALTFQIKTRYAMPVKLTLEVPIDFTQVRAVKVNGKEVKWSLKSSAINKPYVVIESEADRNFDVAILGEGKLEKIDTKNVEHAFTEPWSFPLGTHTTLLDCYDPQGMIQKRADDKFSFVQQERMGTFFVKLQQGTMQWWQAVDMRLLPPLKATIVKKQANYELVVENRSGQPQHLKIEHSNFQTTLNLKPQETKELELSSTIFSKGTNSLYLNGENYRQKIDYVDWTLHDKPSFQEQNLSSYYNARLTDIFQQQYLSPRPEGPTLQLPWQGIGNWCYPLTTANIDDSGIMKKDKQGDLTYLGIPFQLKNDSKNVVFVSQWDNYPTSVKIPLTGQANKMYLLVAGSTNPMQSQFVNAKIKVNYKDGTSDTLDLVNPINWWPIEQDYLDDNYAFEIPDERIPYRISLKSGELYKGGSWRQYTDIKGYSNRAIEGGAATLLDLPLNVKKTLQSIELIAVANDAVIGLISLTLMR
;
A
#
# COMPACT_ATOMS: atom_id res chain seq x y z
N MET A 1 36.25 -24.04 40.35
CA MET A 1 35.83 -22.62 40.24
C MET A 1 34.52 -22.59 39.46
N THR A 2 33.57 -21.81 39.96
CA THR A 2 32.14 -22.08 39.93
C THR A 2 31.42 -21.60 38.67
N ARG A 3 30.42 -22.38 38.27
CA ARG A 3 29.38 -22.22 37.23
C ARG A 3 28.64 -20.86 37.14
N ARG A 4 29.06 -19.82 37.87
CA ARG A 4 28.42 -18.49 37.91
C ARG A 4 29.07 -17.44 37.00
N SER A 5 30.31 -17.65 36.53
CA SER A 5 31.00 -16.63 35.72
C SER A 5 30.89 -16.81 34.20
N LEU A 6 30.44 -17.97 33.71
CA LEU A 6 30.22 -18.20 32.26
C LEU A 6 28.81 -17.83 31.78
N ILE A 7 27.85 -17.70 32.70
CA ILE A 7 26.48 -17.24 32.40
C ILE A 7 26.46 -15.71 32.22
N LEU A 8 27.44 -14.99 32.75
CA LEU A 8 27.54 -13.54 32.60
C LEU A 8 28.07 -13.10 31.21
N PHE A 9 28.82 -13.95 30.49
CA PHE A 9 29.35 -13.60 29.17
C PHE A 9 28.39 -13.93 28.02
N CYS A 10 27.48 -14.90 28.20
CA CYS A 10 26.40 -15.17 27.23
C CYS A 10 25.16 -14.28 27.41
N PHE A 11 25.05 -13.54 28.53
CA PHE A 11 24.03 -12.50 28.72
C PHE A 11 24.46 -11.11 28.20
N LEU A 12 25.75 -10.92 27.88
CA LEU A 12 26.30 -9.66 27.37
C LEU A 12 26.50 -9.64 25.85
N ALA A 13 26.35 -10.78 25.15
CA ALA A 13 26.31 -10.84 23.68
C ALA A 13 24.86 -10.85 23.11
N GLY A 14 23.84 -10.79 23.98
CA GLY A 14 22.43 -10.68 23.60
C GLY A 14 21.82 -9.28 23.86
N ILE A 15 22.64 -8.28 24.21
CA ILE A 15 22.18 -6.91 24.54
C ILE A 15 22.87 -5.85 23.66
N VAL A 16 23.68 -6.24 22.67
CA VAL A 16 24.28 -5.29 21.71
C VAL A 16 23.63 -5.45 20.35
N LEU A 17 22.40 -4.91 20.26
CA LEU A 17 21.76 -4.32 19.07
C LEU A 17 20.32 -3.85 19.40
N GLN A 18 20.10 -3.38 20.63
CA GLN A 18 19.02 -2.43 20.94
C GLN A 18 19.67 -1.09 21.29
N GLU A 19 20.41 -0.52 20.33
CA GLU A 19 20.35 0.93 20.23
C GLU A 19 18.94 1.23 19.73
N THR A 20 18.07 1.61 20.66
CA THR A 20 16.83 2.30 20.35
C THR A 20 17.20 3.59 19.62
N ALA A 21 17.36 3.50 18.30
CA ALA A 21 17.46 4.65 17.43
C ALA A 21 16.18 5.47 17.66
N ALA A 22 16.32 6.59 18.36
CA ALA A 22 15.25 7.50 18.75
C ALA A 22 14.78 8.36 17.55
N GLN A 23 14.59 7.68 16.41
CA GLN A 23 14.00 8.05 15.12
C GLN A 23 14.37 6.87 14.21
N SER A 24 13.41 6.05 13.77
CA SER A 24 13.74 4.83 13.03
C SER A 24 14.10 5.14 11.58
N LYS A 25 15.33 5.61 11.34
CA LYS A 25 15.98 5.66 10.02
C LYS A 25 16.41 4.25 9.57
N HIS A 26 15.53 3.26 9.81
CA HIS A 26 15.88 1.87 10.11
C HIS A 26 16.42 1.08 8.89
N TRP A 27 16.09 1.49 7.67
CA TRP A 27 16.54 0.83 6.45
C TRP A 27 17.65 1.60 5.70
N GLN A 28 18.00 2.81 6.15
CA GLN A 28 18.98 3.68 5.48
C GLN A 28 20.44 3.19 5.60
N HIS A 29 20.71 2.20 6.47
CA HIS A 29 22.06 1.72 6.78
C HIS A 29 22.32 0.26 6.38
N ASN A 30 21.35 -0.43 5.77
CA ASN A 30 21.46 -1.84 5.40
C ASN A 30 21.26 -2.03 3.89
N ASP A 31 22.35 -1.93 3.12
CA ASP A 31 22.30 -2.19 1.67
C ASP A 31 21.79 -3.62 1.39
N ARG A 32 20.65 -3.73 0.70
CA ARG A 32 20.17 -5.02 0.16
C ARG A 32 21.07 -5.44 -0.99
N VAL A 33 21.22 -6.75 -1.18
CA VAL A 33 21.88 -7.34 -2.37
C VAL A 33 20.82 -8.02 -3.22
N LEU A 34 21.03 -8.00 -4.55
CA LEU A 34 20.13 -8.64 -5.50
C LEU A 34 19.91 -10.10 -5.09
N HIS A 35 18.65 -10.49 -4.91
CA HIS A 35 18.31 -11.83 -4.46
C HIS A 35 18.19 -12.77 -5.67
N TYR A 36 17.29 -12.48 -6.61
CA TYR A 36 17.14 -13.22 -7.85
C TYR A 36 17.40 -12.33 -9.06
N THR A 37 17.97 -12.89 -10.12
CA THR A 37 18.03 -12.25 -11.45
C THR A 37 17.17 -13.03 -12.45
N GLU A 38 16.77 -12.37 -13.53
CA GLU A 38 16.20 -13.07 -14.68
C GLU A 38 17.30 -13.83 -15.43
N ASP A 39 17.01 -15.09 -15.79
CA ASP A 39 17.84 -15.88 -16.70
C ASP A 39 16.96 -16.85 -17.53
N GLN A 40 16.73 -16.52 -18.79
CA GLN A 40 16.02 -17.36 -19.77
C GLN A 40 14.62 -17.79 -19.29
N GLY A 41 13.89 -16.88 -18.65
CA GLY A 41 12.55 -17.13 -18.12
C GLY A 41 12.50 -17.77 -16.73
N ASP A 42 13.66 -18.05 -16.12
CA ASP A 42 13.78 -18.48 -14.72
C ASP A 42 14.17 -17.32 -13.80
N PHE A 43 13.85 -17.45 -12.51
CA PHE A 43 14.39 -16.63 -11.44
C PHE A 43 15.61 -17.35 -10.88
N LEU A 44 16.81 -16.86 -11.21
CA LEU A 44 18.08 -17.48 -10.88
C LEU A 44 18.71 -16.81 -9.64
N LEU A 45 19.18 -17.65 -8.73
CA LEU A 45 19.98 -17.28 -7.57
C LEU A 45 21.14 -18.26 -7.41
N VAL A 46 22.30 -17.76 -6.99
CA VAL A 46 23.47 -18.57 -6.66
C VAL A 46 23.85 -18.33 -5.22
N ASN A 47 23.96 -19.41 -4.44
CA ASN A 47 24.32 -19.40 -3.02
C ASN A 47 23.36 -18.54 -2.17
N GLY A 48 22.06 -18.75 -2.36
CA GLY A 48 21.03 -18.19 -1.48
C GLY A 48 21.05 -18.79 -0.08
N ARG A 49 20.16 -18.32 0.79
CA ARG A 49 20.20 -18.63 2.23
C ARG A 49 18.87 -19.01 2.86
N TYR A 50 17.76 -18.63 2.24
CA TYR A 50 16.44 -18.83 2.83
C TYR A 50 15.94 -20.25 2.61
N ARG A 51 15.34 -20.83 3.64
CA ARG A 51 14.62 -22.10 3.55
C ARG A 51 13.13 -21.79 3.47
N PHE A 52 12.38 -22.59 2.72
CA PHE A 52 10.91 -22.52 2.72
C PHE A 52 10.31 -21.15 2.28
N ASN A 53 11.07 -20.32 1.57
CA ASN A 53 10.61 -19.03 1.05
C ASN A 53 9.77 -19.12 -0.23
N ARG A 54 9.52 -20.30 -0.81
CA ARG A 54 8.64 -20.46 -1.97
C ARG A 54 7.68 -21.64 -1.79
N ALA A 55 6.38 -21.35 -1.84
CA ALA A 55 5.35 -22.37 -1.91
C ALA A 55 5.15 -22.86 -3.35
N LEU A 56 5.02 -24.17 -3.50
CA LEU A 56 4.60 -24.84 -4.73
C LEU A 56 3.18 -25.39 -4.54
N TYR A 57 2.26 -24.91 -5.37
CA TYR A 57 0.84 -25.26 -5.32
C TYR A 57 0.54 -26.44 -6.26
N GLY A 58 -0.34 -27.35 -5.82
CA GLY A 58 -0.68 -28.58 -6.54
C GLY A 58 -2.15 -28.63 -6.95
N ASN A 59 -2.98 -29.24 -6.11
CA ASN A 59 -4.36 -29.65 -6.42
C ASN A 59 -5.44 -28.64 -5.97
N ASN A 60 -5.11 -27.35 -5.88
CA ASN A 60 -6.00 -26.27 -5.41
C ASN A 60 -6.56 -26.45 -3.98
N LEU A 61 -6.05 -27.41 -3.19
CA LEU A 61 -6.33 -27.54 -1.76
C LEU A 61 -5.27 -26.81 -0.93
N ALA A 62 -5.47 -26.75 0.38
CA ALA A 62 -4.53 -26.12 1.32
C ALA A 62 -3.15 -26.78 1.39
N SER A 63 -2.96 -27.96 0.79
CA SER A 63 -1.67 -28.64 0.78
C SER A 63 -0.69 -27.96 -0.16
N ARG A 64 0.58 -27.90 0.23
CA ARG A 64 1.64 -27.34 -0.60
C ARG A 64 3.01 -27.87 -0.19
N VAL A 65 3.96 -27.72 -1.11
CA VAL A 65 5.37 -28.00 -0.85
C VAL A 65 6.07 -26.68 -0.60
N GLU A 66 6.66 -26.55 0.59
CA GLU A 66 7.54 -25.45 0.93
C GLU A 66 8.94 -25.78 0.46
N ALA A 67 9.47 -24.97 -0.45
CA ALA A 67 10.83 -25.05 -0.96
C ALA A 67 11.51 -23.69 -0.79
N GLY A 68 12.78 -23.58 -1.14
CA GLY A 68 13.45 -22.28 -1.05
C GLY A 68 14.79 -22.20 -1.75
N ASP A 69 15.61 -21.23 -1.38
CA ASP A 69 16.96 -21.06 -1.95
C ASP A 69 17.82 -22.32 -1.78
N LEU A 70 17.57 -23.08 -0.71
CA LEU A 70 18.30 -24.28 -0.34
C LEU A 70 17.47 -25.56 -0.66
N PRO A 71 18.11 -26.67 -1.07
CA PRO A 71 17.45 -27.92 -1.46
C PRO A 71 16.93 -28.71 -0.25
N GLU A 72 15.95 -28.14 0.44
CA GLU A 72 15.25 -28.74 1.56
C GLU A 72 13.76 -28.37 1.48
N PHE A 73 12.91 -29.38 1.71
CA PHE A 73 11.49 -29.27 1.41
C PHE A 73 10.63 -29.63 2.62
N ALA A 74 9.58 -28.87 2.88
CA ALA A 74 8.58 -29.22 3.88
C ALA A 74 7.21 -29.42 3.22
N LEU A 75 6.44 -30.35 3.77
CA LEU A 75 5.09 -30.65 3.31
C LEU A 75 4.10 -30.10 4.31
N TYR A 76 3.24 -29.19 3.86
CA TYR A 76 2.17 -28.63 4.67
C TYR A 76 0.82 -29.22 4.24
N MET A 77 0.05 -29.75 5.19
CA MET A 77 -1.31 -30.25 5.02
C MET A 77 -2.15 -29.83 6.24
N PRO A 78 -2.80 -28.66 6.16
CA PRO A 78 -3.27 -27.88 7.32
C PRO A 78 -2.57 -28.19 8.65
N GLY A 79 -1.24 -28.14 8.63
CA GLY A 79 -0.35 -28.66 9.67
C GLY A 79 0.93 -29.25 9.07
N MET A 80 2.02 -29.28 9.84
CA MET A 80 3.30 -29.83 9.39
C MET A 80 3.21 -31.34 9.16
N ALA A 81 3.34 -31.77 7.90
CA ALA A 81 3.21 -33.17 7.49
C ALA A 81 4.56 -33.87 7.25
N GLY A 82 5.66 -33.12 7.37
CA GLY A 82 7.02 -33.65 7.34
C GLY A 82 7.99 -32.74 6.59
N ASN A 83 9.26 -33.06 6.70
CA ASN A 83 10.40 -32.38 6.12
C ASN A 83 11.29 -33.41 5.40
N LEU A 84 11.67 -33.12 4.16
CA LEU A 84 12.60 -33.88 3.34
C LEU A 84 13.88 -33.04 3.15
N GLN A 85 14.99 -33.55 3.66
CA GLN A 85 16.32 -32.95 3.50
C GLN A 85 17.31 -33.98 2.96
N PHE A 86 18.45 -33.52 2.46
CA PHE A 86 19.48 -34.38 1.89
C PHE A 86 20.81 -34.26 2.62
N VAL A 87 21.52 -35.39 2.72
CA VAL A 87 22.90 -35.45 3.23
C VAL A 87 23.79 -36.01 2.13
N LEU A 88 24.82 -35.26 1.78
CA LEU A 88 25.88 -35.68 0.88
C LEU A 88 26.98 -36.36 1.70
N GLY A 89 27.54 -37.45 1.20
CA GLY A 89 28.72 -38.03 1.85
C GLY A 89 29.46 -39.05 1.01
N ASN A 90 30.56 -39.52 1.58
CA ASN A 90 31.30 -40.69 1.13
C ASN A 90 31.59 -41.58 2.35
N LYS A 91 32.54 -42.53 2.22
CA LYS A 91 32.89 -43.44 3.32
C LYS A 91 33.47 -42.74 4.57
N GLN A 92 33.90 -41.48 4.47
CA GLN A 92 34.65 -40.78 5.52
C GLN A 92 33.90 -39.56 6.07
N ILE A 93 33.27 -38.76 5.21
CA ILE A 93 32.69 -37.46 5.56
C ILE A 93 31.22 -37.41 5.11
N ARG A 94 30.37 -36.77 5.93
CA ARG A 94 28.97 -36.46 5.61
C ARG A 94 28.69 -34.99 5.90
N LYS A 95 27.89 -34.35 5.04
CA LYS A 95 27.56 -32.92 5.05
C LYS A 95 26.10 -32.74 4.64
N LYS A 96 25.34 -31.86 5.31
CA LYS A 96 23.98 -31.50 4.85
C LYS A 96 24.09 -30.84 3.48
N LEU A 97 23.23 -31.21 2.53
CA LEU A 97 23.30 -30.71 1.16
C LEU A 97 23.09 -29.19 1.09
N ILE A 98 22.31 -28.63 2.01
CA ILE A 98 22.10 -27.18 2.16
C ILE A 98 23.40 -26.41 2.48
N ASN A 99 24.46 -27.09 2.92
CA ASN A 99 25.76 -26.49 3.20
C ASN A 99 26.74 -26.64 2.03
N ALA A 100 26.31 -27.19 0.88
CA ALA A 100 27.18 -27.46 -0.27
C ALA A 100 27.94 -26.20 -0.73
N ASP A 101 29.13 -26.39 -1.30
CA ASP A 101 30.02 -25.27 -1.65
C ASP A 101 29.42 -24.33 -2.70
N HIS A 102 28.53 -24.85 -3.56
CA HIS A 102 27.83 -24.08 -4.57
C HIS A 102 26.43 -24.64 -4.85
N ILE A 103 25.42 -23.79 -4.70
CA ILE A 103 24.01 -24.09 -4.94
C ILE A 103 23.48 -23.07 -5.95
N GLU A 104 23.26 -23.52 -7.17
CA GLU A 104 22.49 -22.76 -8.16
C GLU A 104 21.01 -23.13 -8.02
N THR A 105 20.17 -22.14 -7.74
CA THR A 105 18.73 -22.31 -7.53
C THR A 105 17.96 -21.54 -8.59
N ARG A 106 17.03 -22.22 -9.24
CA ARG A 106 16.12 -21.65 -10.23
C ARG A 106 14.69 -21.90 -9.81
N TYR A 107 13.95 -20.83 -9.60
CA TYR A 107 12.49 -20.92 -9.62
C TYR A 107 12.02 -20.75 -11.06
N ARG A 108 11.39 -21.80 -11.58
CA ARG A 108 10.60 -21.72 -12.80
C ARG A 108 9.15 -21.87 -12.36
N PRO A 109 8.25 -20.93 -12.68
CA PRO A 109 6.89 -20.92 -12.13
C PRO A 109 6.26 -22.32 -12.00
N GLY A 110 6.03 -22.73 -10.75
CA GLY A 110 5.49 -24.05 -10.37
C GLY A 110 6.51 -25.14 -9.99
N ALA A 111 7.82 -24.91 -10.11
CA ALA A 111 8.87 -25.88 -9.77
C ALA A 111 10.17 -25.21 -9.29
N MET A 112 10.88 -25.87 -8.37
CA MET A 112 12.25 -25.47 -8.00
C MET A 112 13.25 -26.44 -8.60
N TYR A 113 14.31 -25.89 -9.22
CA TYR A 113 15.43 -26.62 -9.77
C TYR A 113 16.69 -26.22 -9.01
N TYR A 114 17.49 -27.20 -8.62
CA TYR A 114 18.76 -27.00 -7.95
C TYR A 114 19.85 -27.72 -8.72
N ARG A 115 20.98 -27.05 -8.90
CA ARG A 115 22.23 -27.68 -9.33
C ARG A 115 23.29 -27.49 -8.25
N ILE A 116 23.73 -28.62 -7.71
CA ILE A 116 24.64 -28.67 -6.56
C ILE A 116 26.03 -29.09 -7.01
N LYS A 117 27.03 -28.28 -6.66
CA LYS A 117 28.45 -28.61 -6.78
C LYS A 117 29.08 -28.55 -5.40
N ASP A 118 29.96 -29.49 -5.12
CA ASP A 118 30.65 -29.60 -3.84
C ASP A 118 31.96 -30.37 -4.04
N ALA A 119 32.98 -30.09 -3.23
CA ALA A 119 34.24 -30.82 -3.27
C ALA A 119 34.06 -32.35 -3.17
N LEU A 120 33.05 -32.82 -2.42
CA LEU A 120 32.72 -34.24 -2.29
C LEU A 120 32.20 -34.88 -3.60
N LEU A 121 31.73 -34.08 -4.58
CA LEU A 121 31.24 -34.56 -5.88
C LEU A 121 32.35 -34.64 -6.95
N GLY A 122 33.55 -34.14 -6.66
CA GLY A 122 34.61 -33.98 -7.66
C GLY A 122 34.26 -32.92 -8.70
N LYS A 123 34.36 -33.25 -9.99
CA LYS A 123 34.01 -32.34 -11.10
C LYS A 123 32.53 -32.40 -11.52
N GLY A 124 31.78 -33.34 -10.96
CA GLY A 124 30.37 -33.56 -11.28
C GLY A 124 29.42 -32.62 -10.54
N TYR A 125 28.13 -32.89 -10.68
CA TYR A 125 27.06 -32.17 -9.98
C TYR A 125 25.82 -33.05 -9.76
N ILE A 126 24.96 -32.61 -8.84
CA ILE A 126 23.64 -33.21 -8.61
C ILE A 126 22.57 -32.21 -9.04
N ASP A 127 21.63 -32.65 -9.88
CA ASP A 127 20.42 -31.90 -10.21
C ASP A 127 19.24 -32.43 -9.37
N ILE A 128 18.47 -31.51 -8.77
CA ILE A 128 17.25 -31.79 -8.01
C ILE A 128 16.12 -30.95 -8.57
N VAL A 129 14.97 -31.58 -8.85
CA VAL A 129 13.74 -30.87 -9.25
C VAL A 129 12.61 -31.27 -8.30
N VAL A 130 11.91 -30.31 -7.72
CA VAL A 130 10.76 -30.55 -6.84
C VAL A 130 9.52 -29.83 -7.36
N MET A 131 8.38 -30.54 -7.28
CA MET A 131 7.05 -30.04 -7.59
C MET A 131 6.03 -30.54 -6.56
N ALA A 132 4.93 -29.80 -6.41
CA ALA A 132 3.71 -30.36 -5.85
C ALA A 132 3.09 -31.35 -6.85
N GLN A 133 2.38 -32.36 -6.35
CA GLN A 133 1.68 -33.30 -7.22
C GLN A 133 0.45 -32.68 -7.88
N ALA A 134 0.15 -33.13 -9.11
CA ALA A 134 -0.94 -32.58 -9.93
C ALA A 134 -2.33 -32.80 -9.30
N ASP A 135 -2.60 -34.05 -8.89
CA ASP A 135 -3.94 -34.53 -8.50
C ASP A 135 -3.98 -35.10 -7.07
N ALA A 136 -2.92 -34.86 -6.28
CA ALA A 136 -2.81 -35.35 -4.91
C ALA A 136 -2.16 -34.31 -3.99
N GLU A 137 -2.53 -34.33 -2.71
CA GLU A 137 -1.84 -33.55 -1.68
C GLU A 137 -0.48 -34.21 -1.41
N GLY A 138 0.62 -33.65 -1.93
CA GLY A 138 1.94 -34.26 -1.82
C GLY A 138 3.01 -33.60 -2.67
N MET A 139 4.23 -34.12 -2.58
CA MET A 139 5.39 -33.71 -3.38
C MET A 139 5.93 -34.85 -4.25
N ILE A 140 6.56 -34.47 -5.35
CA ILE A 140 7.34 -35.35 -6.23
C ILE A 140 8.70 -34.69 -6.50
N VAL A 141 9.78 -35.44 -6.29
CA VAL A 141 11.17 -34.98 -6.46
C VAL A 141 11.87 -35.86 -7.48
N LYS A 142 12.62 -35.26 -8.40
CA LYS A 142 13.54 -35.93 -9.31
C LYS A 142 14.98 -35.63 -8.91
N LEU A 143 15.82 -36.66 -8.87
CA LEU A 143 17.24 -36.59 -8.51
C LEU A 143 18.09 -37.19 -9.64
N GLN A 144 19.21 -36.55 -9.97
CA GLN A 144 20.13 -37.05 -10.99
C GLN A 144 21.57 -36.65 -10.67
N GLY A 145 22.51 -37.59 -10.78
CA GLY A 145 23.95 -37.34 -10.59
C GLY A 145 24.67 -37.36 -11.94
N ILE A 146 25.44 -36.31 -12.24
CA ILE A 146 26.19 -36.21 -13.49
C ILE A 146 27.69 -36.16 -13.19
N ASP A 147 28.43 -37.12 -13.75
CA ASP A 147 29.90 -37.20 -13.67
C ASP A 147 30.45 -37.15 -12.22
N ILE A 148 29.71 -37.74 -11.27
CA ILE A 148 30.10 -37.87 -9.87
C ILE A 148 30.92 -39.14 -9.62
N GLY A 149 31.79 -39.13 -8.60
CA GLY A 149 32.61 -40.29 -8.23
C GLY A 149 31.79 -41.49 -7.72
N PRO A 150 32.24 -42.74 -7.94
CA PRO A 150 31.53 -43.95 -7.52
C PRO A 150 31.42 -44.13 -5.99
N GLU A 151 32.23 -43.43 -5.23
CA GLU A 151 32.23 -43.39 -3.76
C GLU A 151 31.22 -42.39 -3.16
N VAL A 152 30.61 -41.56 -4.00
CA VAL A 152 29.63 -40.54 -3.59
C VAL A 152 28.30 -41.20 -3.27
N GLN A 153 27.76 -40.85 -2.12
CA GLN A 153 26.45 -41.28 -1.65
C GLN A 153 25.58 -40.08 -1.34
N LEU A 154 24.31 -40.15 -1.74
CA LEU A 154 23.28 -39.20 -1.33
C LEU A 154 22.29 -39.90 -0.41
N TYR A 155 21.96 -39.27 0.71
CA TYR A 155 20.95 -39.76 1.62
C TYR A 155 19.75 -38.81 1.62
N ALA A 156 18.56 -39.33 1.34
CA ALA A 156 17.30 -38.63 1.53
C ALA A 156 16.78 -38.91 2.94
N VAL A 157 16.54 -37.86 3.73
CA VAL A 157 16.07 -37.95 5.11
C VAL A 157 14.67 -37.36 5.22
N TYR A 158 13.70 -38.14 5.69
CA TYR A 158 12.32 -37.70 5.89
C TYR A 158 11.85 -37.87 7.33
N GLY A 159 11.21 -36.85 7.89
CA GLY A 159 10.66 -36.88 9.25
C GLY A 159 9.99 -35.57 9.68
N GLY A 160 9.74 -35.40 10.97
CA GLY A 160 9.24 -34.12 11.52
C GLY A 160 7.76 -33.82 11.24
N ALA A 161 6.93 -34.83 11.01
CA ALA A 161 5.48 -34.66 10.84
C ALA A 161 4.79 -34.40 12.19
N SER A 162 4.85 -33.17 12.69
CA SER A 162 4.32 -32.80 14.00
C SER A 162 2.84 -32.48 14.03
N GLY A 163 2.21 -32.25 12.86
CA GLY A 163 0.83 -31.76 12.77
C GLY A 163 0.61 -30.35 13.34
N LYS A 164 1.69 -29.64 13.69
CA LYS A 164 1.66 -28.29 14.23
C LYS A 164 1.12 -27.30 13.19
N THR A 165 0.19 -26.45 13.62
CA THR A 165 -0.32 -25.32 12.83
C THR A 165 0.43 -24.05 13.20
N PHE A 166 0.58 -23.13 12.24
CA PHE A 166 1.23 -21.84 12.43
C PHE A 166 0.21 -20.69 12.51
N SER A 167 0.63 -19.48 12.87
CA SER A 167 -0.29 -18.34 13.10
C SER A 167 -0.92 -17.81 11.80
N ARG A 168 -0.18 -17.88 10.70
CA ARG A 168 -0.58 -17.53 9.33
C ARG A 168 -0.17 -18.64 8.37
N ASN A 169 -0.33 -19.89 8.79
CA ASN A 169 -0.03 -21.08 8.02
C ASN A 169 1.43 -21.23 7.57
N GLY A 170 2.39 -20.53 8.19
CA GLY A 170 3.81 -20.64 7.88
C GLY A 170 4.24 -19.67 6.79
N ASP A 171 3.55 -18.54 6.67
CA ASP A 171 3.83 -17.54 5.65
C ASP A 171 4.99 -16.60 6.02
N ILE A 172 5.63 -16.06 4.99
CA ILE A 172 6.79 -15.17 5.11
C ILE A 172 6.40 -13.88 5.83
N GLY A 173 7.29 -13.41 6.70
CA GLY A 173 7.10 -12.23 7.55
C GLY A 173 6.16 -12.44 8.73
N ALA A 174 5.27 -13.44 8.69
CA ALA A 174 4.27 -13.69 9.71
C ALA A 174 4.61 -14.83 10.67
N ASP A 175 5.20 -15.91 10.16
CA ASP A 175 5.64 -17.07 10.94
C ASP A 175 7.14 -17.31 10.73
N PRO A 176 7.88 -17.79 11.74
CA PRO A 176 9.30 -18.09 11.59
C PRO A 176 9.52 -19.35 10.73
N GLU A 177 10.51 -19.31 9.83
CA GLU A 177 10.87 -20.46 8.98
C GLU A 177 11.21 -21.73 9.78
N SER A 178 11.68 -21.57 11.02
CA SER A 178 12.02 -22.66 11.94
C SER A 178 10.83 -23.56 12.28
N GLY A 179 9.60 -23.10 12.05
CA GLY A 179 8.41 -23.92 12.14
C GLY A 179 8.42 -25.16 11.22
N PHE A 180 9.19 -25.12 10.13
CA PHE A 180 9.29 -26.21 9.14
C PHE A 180 10.51 -27.13 9.34
N TYR A 181 11.33 -26.89 10.38
CA TYR A 181 12.56 -27.63 10.58
C TYR A 181 12.29 -29.06 11.04
N LEU A 182 13.13 -30.00 10.61
CA LEU A 182 13.13 -31.35 11.16
C LEU A 182 13.85 -31.34 12.51
N LEU A 183 13.07 -31.42 13.60
CA LEU A 183 13.58 -31.50 14.97
C LEU A 183 13.17 -32.83 15.62
N PRO A 184 13.96 -33.37 16.56
CA PRO A 184 13.59 -34.59 17.29
C PRO A 184 12.21 -34.53 17.94
N ALA A 185 11.88 -33.41 18.59
CA ALA A 185 10.57 -33.16 19.20
C ALA A 185 9.40 -33.26 18.19
N TYR A 186 9.65 -33.04 16.89
CA TYR A 186 8.61 -33.12 15.86
C TYR A 186 8.43 -34.54 15.31
N CYS A 187 9.23 -35.49 15.77
CA CYS A 187 9.20 -36.89 15.35
C CYS A 187 8.63 -37.85 16.42
N GLU A 188 8.42 -37.38 17.66
CA GLU A 188 8.07 -38.24 18.82
C GLU A 188 6.82 -39.10 18.60
N ASN A 189 5.83 -38.57 17.88
CA ASN A 189 4.56 -39.25 17.59
C ASN A 189 4.51 -39.91 16.21
N ASN A 190 5.63 -39.93 15.49
CA ASN A 190 5.70 -40.52 14.15
C ASN A 190 5.85 -42.04 14.27
N ARG A 191 5.02 -42.79 13.53
CA ARG A 191 5.14 -44.24 13.45
C ARG A 191 5.22 -44.67 12.00
N TYR A 192 6.31 -45.33 11.64
CA TYR A 192 6.57 -45.79 10.28
C TYR A 192 6.33 -47.29 10.13
N THR A 193 5.72 -47.66 9.00
CA THR A 193 5.70 -49.03 8.48
C THR A 193 6.43 -49.05 7.16
N LEU A 194 7.44 -49.92 7.01
CA LEU A 194 8.25 -50.00 5.79
C LEU A 194 7.86 -51.20 4.93
N GLU A 195 7.81 -50.99 3.61
CA GLU A 195 7.62 -52.06 2.63
C GLU A 195 8.60 -51.86 1.46
N LYS A 196 9.76 -52.53 1.53
CA LYS A 196 10.88 -52.38 0.58
C LYS A 196 11.30 -50.91 0.43
N ASN A 197 10.94 -50.28 -0.69
CA ASN A 197 11.27 -48.90 -1.03
C ASN A 197 10.07 -47.96 -0.80
N ARG A 198 9.11 -48.36 0.04
CA ARG A 198 7.93 -47.58 0.39
C ARG A 198 7.79 -47.46 1.91
N PHE A 199 7.06 -46.46 2.34
CA PHE A 199 6.65 -46.31 3.72
C PHE A 199 5.21 -45.84 3.85
N GLU A 200 4.60 -46.20 4.98
CA GLU A 200 3.49 -45.50 5.58
C GLU A 200 3.99 -44.79 6.84
N LEU A 201 3.54 -43.56 7.07
CA LEU A 201 3.74 -42.79 8.27
C LEU A 201 2.37 -42.45 8.87
N SER A 202 2.17 -42.75 10.14
CA SER A 202 1.09 -42.19 10.95
C SER A 202 1.63 -41.15 11.94
N TYR A 203 0.91 -40.04 12.08
CA TYR A 203 1.20 -38.97 13.02
C TYR A 203 -0.12 -38.35 13.52
N GLN A 204 -0.06 -37.32 14.36
CA GLN A 204 -1.25 -36.66 14.92
C GLN A 204 -1.32 -35.20 14.49
N ASN A 205 -2.53 -34.71 14.19
CA ASN A 205 -2.76 -33.27 13.99
C ASN A 205 -2.95 -32.54 15.34
N LYS A 206 -3.18 -31.21 15.31
CA LYS A 206 -3.45 -30.39 16.51
C LYS A 206 -4.63 -30.89 17.37
N LYS A 207 -5.57 -31.66 16.80
CA LYS A 207 -6.72 -32.25 17.50
C LYS A 207 -6.45 -33.68 18.00
N ASN A 208 -5.21 -34.16 17.91
CA ASN A 208 -4.80 -35.53 18.20
C ASN A 208 -5.46 -36.59 17.30
N GLU A 209 -5.98 -36.20 16.13
CA GLU A 209 -6.57 -37.12 15.17
C GLU A 209 -5.45 -37.76 14.33
N PRO A 210 -5.50 -39.09 14.09
CA PRO A 210 -4.49 -39.78 13.29
C PRO A 210 -4.51 -39.29 11.84
N GLN A 211 -3.34 -38.91 11.36
CA GLN A 211 -3.08 -38.52 9.98
C GLN A 211 -2.14 -39.55 9.34
N PHE A 212 -2.23 -39.72 8.02
CA PHE A 212 -1.47 -40.72 7.28
C PHE A 212 -0.77 -40.11 6.06
N ILE A 213 0.51 -40.44 5.91
CA ILE A 213 1.33 -40.14 4.74
C ILE A 213 1.87 -41.46 4.21
N GLN A 214 1.95 -41.60 2.89
CA GLN A 214 2.72 -42.66 2.25
C GLN A 214 3.83 -42.05 1.40
N GLY A 215 4.92 -42.78 1.22
CA GLY A 215 5.94 -42.38 0.28
C GLY A 215 6.63 -43.56 -0.37
N SER A 216 7.24 -43.28 -1.52
CA SER A 216 7.84 -44.26 -2.41
C SER A 216 9.09 -43.70 -3.06
N PHE A 217 10.12 -44.53 -3.15
CA PHE A 217 11.44 -44.16 -3.67
C PHE A 217 11.81 -45.09 -4.85
N SER A 218 12.22 -44.54 -6.00
CA SER A 218 12.81 -45.32 -7.11
C SER A 218 14.33 -45.34 -7.03
N GLY A 219 14.99 -46.40 -7.51
CA GLY A 219 16.45 -46.45 -7.60
C GLY A 219 17.18 -46.38 -6.25
N LEU A 220 16.48 -46.73 -5.17
CA LEU A 220 17.02 -46.71 -3.81
C LEU A 220 17.84 -47.97 -3.53
N SER A 221 19.03 -47.81 -2.94
CA SER A 221 19.88 -48.93 -2.52
C SER A 221 19.36 -49.56 -1.22
N THR A 222 18.98 -48.73 -0.25
CA THR A 222 18.46 -49.18 1.05
C THR A 222 17.56 -48.11 1.67
N LEU A 223 16.44 -48.53 2.28
CA LEU A 223 15.59 -47.71 3.15
C LEU A 223 15.68 -48.20 4.59
N ARG A 224 15.92 -47.31 5.54
CA ARG A 224 16.02 -47.66 6.98
C ARG A 224 15.42 -46.59 7.87
N MET A 225 15.08 -46.96 9.10
CA MET A 225 14.76 -45.99 10.17
C MET A 225 16.02 -45.63 10.96
N SER A 226 16.14 -44.36 11.34
CA SER A 226 17.12 -43.86 12.31
C SER A 226 16.44 -42.91 13.31
N ASP A 227 17.22 -42.24 14.15
CA ASP A 227 16.71 -41.27 15.13
C ASP A 227 17.07 -39.84 14.71
N ALA A 228 16.15 -38.89 14.85
CA ALA A 228 16.36 -37.48 14.48
C ALA A 228 17.56 -36.83 15.18
N THR A 229 17.95 -37.31 16.37
CA THR A 229 19.10 -36.81 17.13
C THR A 229 20.43 -36.96 16.38
N VAL A 230 20.53 -37.86 15.39
CA VAL A 230 21.73 -38.03 14.57
C VAL A 230 21.97 -36.87 13.59
N LEU A 231 21.04 -35.93 13.46
CA LEU A 231 21.19 -34.79 12.54
C LEU A 231 22.19 -33.73 13.03
N ASP A 232 22.61 -33.82 14.30
CA ASP A 232 23.70 -33.03 14.88
C ASP A 232 25.07 -33.71 14.66
N ASP A 233 25.10 -35.05 14.50
CA ASP A 233 26.29 -35.84 14.15
C ASP A 233 25.97 -36.87 13.05
N LEU A 234 26.17 -36.43 11.81
CA LEU A 234 25.83 -37.20 10.61
C LEU A 234 26.63 -38.51 10.48
N SER A 235 27.74 -38.69 11.20
CA SER A 235 28.54 -39.93 11.18
C SER A 235 27.73 -41.15 11.64
N ASN A 236 26.67 -40.91 12.41
CA ASN A 236 25.76 -41.90 12.99
C ASN A 236 24.45 -42.11 12.20
N LEU A 237 24.22 -41.36 11.11
CA LEU A 237 22.97 -41.35 10.33
C LEU A 237 22.47 -42.73 9.89
N THR A 238 23.37 -43.70 9.68
CA THR A 238 23.04 -45.06 9.24
C THR A 238 23.37 -46.14 10.28
N LYS A 239 23.85 -45.76 11.47
CA LYS A 239 24.35 -46.67 12.52
C LYS A 239 23.39 -46.79 13.70
N VAL A 240 22.67 -45.71 14.02
CA VAL A 240 21.78 -45.63 15.18
C VAL A 240 20.36 -46.06 14.81
N LYS A 241 19.77 -46.92 15.64
CA LYS A 241 18.34 -47.26 15.58
C LYS A 241 17.52 -46.20 16.32
N SER A 242 16.29 -45.96 15.88
CA SER A 242 15.37 -45.01 16.54
C SER A 242 15.17 -45.34 18.03
N THR A 243 15.28 -44.33 18.89
CA THR A 243 15.07 -44.44 20.35
C THR A 243 13.90 -43.62 20.88
N GLY A 244 13.24 -42.83 20.02
CA GLY A 244 12.04 -42.07 20.38
C GLY A 244 11.66 -41.00 19.37
N SER A 245 12.54 -40.65 18.43
CA SER A 245 12.29 -39.62 17.42
C SER A 245 12.56 -40.17 16.01
N PRO A 246 11.75 -41.12 15.51
CA PRO A 246 12.06 -41.84 14.28
C PRO A 246 12.08 -40.94 13.04
N ILE A 247 13.09 -41.15 12.20
CA ILE A 247 13.24 -40.59 10.85
C ILE A 247 13.52 -41.69 9.84
N LEU A 248 13.19 -41.45 8.57
CA LEU A 248 13.56 -42.32 7.46
C LEU A 248 14.85 -41.85 6.81
N VAL A 249 15.72 -42.79 6.46
CA VAL A 249 16.95 -42.55 5.72
C VAL A 249 16.98 -43.47 4.51
N GLY A 250 16.85 -42.89 3.32
CA GLY A 250 16.99 -43.56 2.03
C GLY A 250 18.37 -43.31 1.43
N GLU A 251 19.09 -44.36 1.06
CA GLU A 251 20.45 -44.29 0.51
C GLU A 251 20.46 -44.46 -1.01
N TYR A 252 21.12 -43.53 -1.72
CA TYR A 252 21.24 -43.47 -3.17
C TYR A 252 22.69 -43.55 -3.63
N ASN A 253 22.92 -44.39 -4.65
CA ASN A 253 24.10 -44.33 -5.51
C ASN A 253 23.67 -43.65 -6.82
N LEU A 254 23.74 -42.32 -6.86
CA LEU A 254 23.24 -41.56 -8.01
C LEU A 254 24.06 -41.84 -9.27
N THR A 255 23.38 -41.90 -10.40
CA THR A 255 23.98 -42.03 -11.74
C THR A 255 23.30 -41.05 -12.69
N LYS A 256 23.68 -41.09 -13.97
CA LYS A 256 22.98 -40.34 -15.03
C LYS A 256 21.51 -40.77 -15.18
N LYS A 257 21.09 -41.94 -14.67
CA LYS A 257 19.68 -42.34 -14.67
C LYS A 257 18.92 -41.60 -13.55
N PRO A 258 17.81 -40.88 -13.85
CA PRO A 258 17.04 -40.20 -12.83
C PRO A 258 16.38 -41.16 -11.81
N CYS A 259 16.33 -40.70 -10.55
CA CYS A 259 15.57 -41.31 -9.47
C CYS A 259 14.45 -40.38 -9.02
N TYR A 260 13.40 -40.92 -8.42
CA TYR A 260 12.20 -40.19 -8.01
C TYR A 260 11.82 -40.50 -6.56
N ILE A 261 11.35 -39.47 -5.86
CA ILE A 261 10.80 -39.54 -4.50
C ILE A 261 9.39 -38.98 -4.52
N GLN A 262 8.40 -39.78 -4.16
CA GLN A 262 7.04 -39.32 -3.95
C GLN A 262 6.69 -39.42 -2.47
N ILE A 263 6.08 -38.36 -1.93
CA ILE A 263 5.49 -38.34 -0.59
C ILE A 263 4.11 -37.71 -0.72
N THR A 264 3.07 -38.42 -0.30
CA THR A 264 1.67 -38.04 -0.53
C THR A 264 0.78 -38.40 0.64
N LYS A 265 -0.31 -37.66 0.79
CA LYS A 265 -1.35 -37.94 1.79
C LYS A 265 -1.98 -39.31 1.56
N GLY A 266 -2.34 -39.96 2.67
CA GLY A 266 -3.08 -41.22 2.68
C GLY A 266 -2.27 -42.40 3.18
N LYS A 267 -2.97 -43.54 3.33
CA LYS A 267 -2.37 -44.83 3.69
C LYS A 267 -1.67 -45.46 2.50
N LEU A 268 -0.74 -46.37 2.79
CA LEU A 268 0.00 -47.08 1.74
C LEU A 268 -0.95 -47.92 0.90
N ALA A 269 -0.95 -47.70 -0.42
CA ALA A 269 -1.83 -48.42 -1.33
C ALA A 269 -1.49 -49.92 -1.41
N ALA A 270 -2.50 -50.78 -1.39
CA ALA A 270 -2.35 -52.23 -1.54
C ALA A 270 -1.86 -52.67 -2.94
N ALA A 271 -1.88 -51.76 -3.92
CA ALA A 271 -1.38 -52.02 -5.26
C ALA A 271 0.15 -52.30 -5.25
N LYS A 272 0.60 -53.18 -6.16
CA LYS A 272 2.03 -53.46 -6.34
C LYS A 272 2.75 -52.18 -6.80
N PHE A 273 3.84 -51.85 -6.10
CA PHE A 273 4.72 -50.74 -6.45
C PHE A 273 5.30 -50.90 -7.86
N SER A 274 5.35 -49.81 -8.61
CA SER A 274 6.03 -49.73 -9.91
C SER A 274 6.87 -48.47 -9.94
N GLU A 275 8.17 -48.57 -10.24
CA GLU A 275 8.99 -47.35 -10.41
C GLU A 275 8.44 -46.45 -11.53
N ASN A 276 7.79 -47.05 -12.54
CA ASN A 276 7.16 -46.31 -13.63
C ASN A 276 5.97 -45.45 -13.15
N SER A 277 5.33 -45.76 -12.02
CA SER A 277 4.27 -44.90 -11.49
C SER A 277 4.80 -43.58 -10.95
N LEU A 278 6.05 -43.55 -10.44
CA LEU A 278 6.71 -42.34 -9.97
C LEU A 278 7.12 -41.44 -11.14
N VAL A 279 7.60 -42.03 -12.24
CA VAL A 279 7.86 -41.33 -13.50
C VAL A 279 6.58 -40.65 -14.00
N LYS A 280 5.48 -41.40 -14.06
CA LYS A 280 4.17 -40.86 -14.46
C LYS A 280 3.69 -39.72 -13.56
N ALA A 281 3.82 -39.85 -12.24
CA ALA A 281 3.44 -38.80 -11.30
C ALA A 281 4.26 -37.51 -11.52
N PHE A 282 5.56 -37.64 -11.83
CA PHE A 282 6.41 -36.50 -12.18
C PHE A 282 5.99 -35.88 -13.52
N GLU A 283 5.76 -36.71 -14.55
CA GLU A 283 5.30 -36.24 -15.88
C GLU A 283 3.94 -35.53 -15.80
N GLN A 284 3.01 -36.02 -14.98
CA GLN A 284 1.71 -35.38 -14.75
C GLN A 284 1.86 -34.02 -14.07
N ALA A 285 2.72 -33.91 -13.05
CA ALA A 285 3.02 -32.63 -12.39
C ALA A 285 3.65 -31.64 -13.39
N GLU A 286 4.62 -32.09 -14.19
CA GLU A 286 5.25 -31.26 -15.23
C GLU A 286 4.23 -30.83 -16.30
N GLN A 287 3.37 -31.74 -16.78
CA GLN A 287 2.36 -31.44 -17.79
C GLN A 287 1.32 -30.43 -17.26
N LYS A 288 0.86 -30.59 -16.02
CA LYS A 288 -0.05 -29.62 -15.39
C LYS A 288 0.60 -28.24 -15.29
N LYS A 289 1.85 -28.18 -14.81
CA LYS A 289 2.64 -26.94 -14.74
C LYS A 289 2.78 -26.30 -16.12
N VAL A 290 3.24 -27.04 -17.13
CA VAL A 290 3.43 -26.53 -18.50
C VAL A 290 2.11 -25.99 -19.07
N SER A 291 1.01 -26.72 -18.88
CA SER A 291 -0.31 -26.28 -19.34
C SER A 291 -0.69 -24.94 -18.68
N LEU A 292 -0.53 -24.84 -17.36
CA LEU A 292 -0.84 -23.64 -16.58
C LEU A 292 0.01 -22.43 -16.99
N VAL A 293 1.34 -22.57 -17.03
CA VAL A 293 2.24 -21.44 -17.35
C VAL A 293 2.16 -21.00 -18.81
N SER A 294 1.66 -21.88 -19.70
CA SER A 294 1.47 -21.56 -21.11
C SER A 294 0.20 -20.75 -21.41
N CYS A 295 -0.69 -20.56 -20.42
CA CYS A 295 -1.94 -19.81 -20.58
C CYS A 295 -1.69 -18.32 -20.85
N VAL A 296 -0.59 -17.75 -20.34
CA VAL A 296 -0.25 -16.34 -20.50
C VAL A 296 1.20 -16.24 -20.95
N LYS A 297 1.43 -15.94 -22.23
CA LYS A 297 2.79 -15.78 -22.77
C LYS A 297 3.03 -14.31 -23.09
N ILE A 298 4.22 -13.83 -22.71
CA ILE A 298 4.63 -12.45 -22.90
C ILE A 298 5.98 -12.44 -23.59
N ASN A 299 6.16 -11.56 -24.56
CA ASN A 299 7.45 -11.30 -25.19
C ASN A 299 7.60 -9.80 -25.47
N THR A 300 8.52 -9.17 -24.75
CA THR A 300 8.79 -7.73 -24.78
C THR A 300 10.30 -7.46 -24.75
N PRO A 301 10.74 -6.23 -25.08
CA PRO A 301 12.12 -5.79 -24.92
C PRO A 301 12.62 -5.85 -23.47
N ASP A 302 11.74 -5.75 -22.48
CA ASP A 302 12.11 -5.86 -21.06
C ASP A 302 12.07 -7.33 -20.62
N ARG A 303 13.24 -7.97 -20.60
CA ARG A 303 13.37 -9.39 -20.23
C ARG A 303 12.80 -9.73 -18.85
N TYR A 304 12.84 -8.80 -17.90
CA TYR A 304 12.42 -9.00 -16.52
C TYR A 304 10.89 -8.98 -16.33
N ILE A 305 10.09 -8.83 -17.38
CA ILE A 305 8.64 -9.02 -17.31
C ILE A 305 8.15 -10.19 -18.16
N ASN A 306 9.00 -10.81 -18.98
CA ASN A 306 8.59 -11.87 -19.90
C ASN A 306 8.17 -13.16 -19.15
N ASN A 307 8.63 -13.33 -17.91
CA ASN A 307 8.21 -14.43 -17.02
C ASN A 307 7.00 -14.10 -16.14
N LEU A 308 6.48 -12.85 -16.18
CA LEU A 308 5.35 -12.41 -15.36
C LEU A 308 4.09 -13.23 -15.62
N GLY A 309 3.78 -13.51 -16.89
CA GLY A 309 2.57 -14.27 -17.26
C GLY A 309 2.53 -15.66 -16.62
N ALA A 310 3.67 -16.37 -16.65
CA ALA A 310 3.82 -17.68 -16.03
C ALA A 310 3.73 -17.62 -14.50
N ALA A 311 4.41 -16.65 -13.87
CA ALA A 311 4.35 -16.45 -12.43
C ALA A 311 2.93 -16.15 -11.95
N LEU A 312 2.24 -15.25 -12.67
CA LEU A 312 0.88 -14.82 -12.37
C LEU A 312 -0.13 -15.98 -12.50
N ALA A 313 -0.03 -16.79 -13.55
CA ALA A 313 -0.89 -17.97 -13.73
C ALA A 313 -0.75 -18.96 -12.56
N VAL A 314 0.48 -19.19 -12.07
CA VAL A 314 0.73 -20.08 -10.91
C VAL A 314 0.17 -19.50 -9.62
N ALA A 315 0.36 -18.21 -9.37
CA ALA A 315 -0.16 -17.54 -8.18
C ALA A 315 -1.70 -17.50 -8.19
N ALA A 316 -2.31 -17.19 -9.33
CA ALA A 316 -3.75 -17.16 -9.54
C ALA A 316 -4.40 -18.54 -9.35
N ASP A 317 -3.74 -19.62 -9.79
CA ASP A 317 -4.20 -20.99 -9.50
C ASP A 317 -4.03 -21.37 -8.02
N GLY A 318 -3.01 -20.82 -7.35
CA GLY A 318 -2.76 -21.01 -5.92
C GLY A 318 -3.86 -20.45 -5.01
N ILE A 319 -4.51 -19.35 -5.42
CA ILE A 319 -5.65 -18.74 -4.69
C ILE A 319 -7.02 -19.31 -5.11
N TRP A 320 -7.08 -20.20 -6.09
CA TRP A 320 -8.33 -20.85 -6.49
C TRP A 320 -8.62 -22.07 -5.61
N GLU A 321 -9.85 -22.19 -5.12
CA GLU A 321 -10.40 -23.42 -4.54
C GLU A 321 -11.92 -23.45 -4.77
N SER A 322 -12.38 -24.33 -5.67
CA SER A 322 -13.79 -24.41 -6.05
C SER A 322 -14.71 -24.39 -4.82
N PRO A 323 -15.79 -23.57 -4.83
CA PRO A 323 -16.24 -22.72 -5.94
C PRO A 323 -15.65 -21.30 -6.02
N THR A 324 -14.63 -20.91 -5.26
CA THR A 324 -14.25 -19.49 -5.10
C THR A 324 -12.75 -19.23 -5.16
N PHE A 325 -12.37 -18.02 -5.58
CA PHE A 325 -11.08 -17.44 -5.23
C PHE A 325 -11.04 -17.13 -3.72
N LEU A 326 -9.93 -17.50 -3.09
CA LEU A 326 -9.65 -17.32 -1.66
C LEU A 326 -8.95 -15.99 -1.39
N HIS A 327 -8.89 -15.57 -0.13
CA HIS A 327 -8.26 -14.30 0.25
C HIS A 327 -6.72 -14.30 0.17
N GLY A 328 -6.09 -15.47 0.24
CA GLY A 328 -4.66 -15.63 0.00
C GLY A 328 -4.29 -17.09 -0.25
N ALA A 329 -3.12 -17.33 -0.83
CA ALA A 329 -2.65 -18.69 -1.13
C ALA A 329 -2.14 -19.40 0.13
N VAL A 330 -1.48 -18.65 1.04
CA VAL A 330 -0.86 -19.16 2.27
C VAL A 330 -1.43 -18.46 3.51
N ALA A 331 -1.04 -17.21 3.79
CA ALA A 331 -1.70 -16.40 4.80
C ALA A 331 -3.13 -16.14 4.40
N TRP A 332 -4.04 -16.16 5.38
CA TRP A 332 -5.46 -15.92 5.16
C TRP A 332 -6.08 -16.78 4.04
N ARG A 333 -5.62 -18.02 3.86
CA ARG A 333 -6.25 -18.99 2.94
C ARG A 333 -7.63 -19.41 3.46
N MET A 334 -8.63 -18.59 3.18
CA MET A 334 -10.02 -18.79 3.59
C MET A 334 -10.99 -18.08 2.67
N ARG A 335 -12.26 -18.49 2.75
CA ARG A 335 -13.35 -17.88 1.98
C ARG A 335 -13.73 -16.54 2.62
N LEU A 336 -13.62 -15.50 1.83
CA LEU A 336 -14.07 -14.14 2.09
C LEU A 336 -14.66 -13.62 0.78
N ASN A 337 -15.89 -13.13 0.83
CA ASN A 337 -16.55 -12.52 -0.31
C ASN A 337 -15.70 -11.35 -0.82
N ALA A 338 -15.11 -11.57 -1.99
CA ALA A 338 -14.59 -10.57 -2.92
C ALA A 338 -13.66 -9.46 -2.41
N TRP A 339 -12.43 -9.84 -2.12
CA TRP A 339 -11.30 -8.93 -2.34
C TRP A 339 -11.01 -8.77 -3.83
N ARG A 340 -9.99 -8.00 -4.22
CA ARG A 340 -9.67 -7.80 -5.65
C ARG A 340 -9.10 -9.06 -6.34
N GLY A 341 -8.94 -10.18 -5.64
CA GLY A 341 -8.33 -11.40 -6.20
C GLY A 341 -9.11 -12.07 -7.33
N ALA A 342 -10.44 -11.99 -7.35
CA ALA A 342 -11.23 -12.64 -8.41
C ALA A 342 -11.13 -11.92 -9.77
N TYR A 343 -10.60 -10.69 -9.84
CA TYR A 343 -10.25 -10.04 -11.11
C TYR A 343 -9.30 -10.89 -11.97
N THR A 344 -8.47 -11.73 -11.35
CA THR A 344 -7.55 -12.61 -12.09
C THR A 344 -8.31 -13.56 -13.02
N ALA A 345 -9.53 -13.96 -12.65
CA ALA A 345 -10.30 -14.93 -13.41
C ALA A 345 -10.57 -14.44 -14.83
N ASP A 346 -11.23 -13.29 -14.96
CA ASP A 346 -11.58 -12.76 -16.28
C ASP A 346 -10.36 -12.21 -17.02
N ALA A 347 -9.44 -11.54 -16.32
CA ALA A 347 -8.21 -11.01 -16.92
C ALA A 347 -7.36 -12.12 -17.55
N LEU A 348 -7.32 -13.32 -16.96
CA LEU A 348 -6.55 -14.46 -17.48
C LEU A 348 -7.37 -15.44 -18.35
N GLY A 349 -8.64 -15.14 -18.62
CA GLY A 349 -9.51 -15.94 -19.49
C GLY A 349 -10.14 -17.18 -18.82
N TRP A 350 -10.23 -17.20 -17.48
CA TRP A 350 -10.86 -18.26 -16.68
C TRP A 350 -12.33 -17.93 -16.32
N HIS A 351 -13.13 -17.55 -17.32
CA HIS A 351 -14.51 -17.11 -17.14
C HIS A 351 -15.42 -18.13 -16.44
N ASP A 352 -15.16 -19.43 -16.60
CA ASP A 352 -15.90 -20.48 -15.90
C ASP A 352 -15.67 -20.43 -14.38
N ARG A 353 -14.41 -20.22 -13.95
CA ARG A 353 -14.07 -20.03 -12.53
C ARG A 353 -14.72 -18.76 -11.98
N ALA A 354 -14.73 -17.68 -12.78
CA ALA A 354 -15.40 -16.43 -12.45
C ALA A 354 -16.91 -16.65 -12.23
N LYS A 355 -17.59 -17.30 -13.18
CA LYS A 355 -19.01 -17.60 -13.12
C LYS A 355 -19.36 -18.49 -11.92
N GLU A 356 -18.55 -19.49 -11.61
CA GLU A 356 -18.71 -20.35 -10.42
C GLU A 356 -18.57 -19.54 -9.12
N HIS A 357 -17.55 -18.67 -9.03
CA HIS A 357 -17.34 -17.76 -7.91
C HIS A 357 -18.55 -16.85 -7.69
N PHE A 358 -18.96 -16.10 -8.71
CA PHE A 358 -20.08 -15.17 -8.64
C PHE A 358 -21.40 -15.89 -8.32
N SER A 359 -21.67 -17.02 -8.97
CA SER A 359 -22.90 -17.79 -8.74
C SER A 359 -23.00 -18.32 -7.31
N SER A 360 -21.89 -18.76 -6.73
CA SER A 360 -21.86 -19.30 -5.37
C SER A 360 -22.10 -18.23 -4.31
N TYR A 361 -21.56 -17.03 -4.49
CA TYR A 361 -21.78 -15.89 -3.60
C TYR A 361 -23.15 -15.21 -3.81
N ALA A 362 -23.67 -15.20 -5.03
CA ALA A 362 -25.05 -14.76 -5.29
C ALA A 362 -26.08 -15.53 -4.44
N LYS A 363 -25.86 -16.84 -4.28
CA LYS A 363 -26.68 -17.72 -3.42
C LYS A 363 -26.51 -17.44 -1.92
N SER A 364 -25.47 -16.71 -1.53
CA SER A 364 -25.23 -16.23 -0.16
C SER A 364 -25.88 -14.88 0.13
N GLN A 365 -26.56 -14.26 -0.83
CA GLN A 365 -27.25 -13.00 -0.58
C GLN A 365 -28.41 -13.20 0.40
N VAL A 366 -28.47 -12.33 1.40
CA VAL A 366 -29.55 -12.24 2.37
C VAL A 366 -30.79 -11.71 1.66
N ILE A 367 -31.92 -12.35 1.91
CA ILE A 367 -33.22 -11.99 1.31
C ILE A 367 -34.19 -11.41 2.34
N GLU A 368 -34.11 -11.84 3.60
CA GLU A 368 -34.98 -11.40 4.70
C GLU A 368 -34.17 -11.21 6.00
N PRO A 369 -34.54 -10.23 6.85
CA PRO A 369 -35.61 -9.25 6.64
C PRO A 369 -35.23 -8.21 5.58
N SER A 370 -36.23 -7.55 4.98
CA SER A 370 -36.03 -6.47 3.98
C SER A 370 -35.18 -5.30 4.52
N THR A 371 -35.36 -4.96 5.79
CA THR A 371 -34.60 -3.92 6.53
C THR A 371 -34.37 -4.36 7.97
N GLY A 372 -33.41 -3.75 8.67
CA GLY A 372 -33.17 -3.99 10.08
C GLY A 372 -32.76 -2.71 10.81
N PRO A 373 -32.82 -2.68 12.15
CA PRO A 373 -32.33 -1.54 12.92
C PRO A 373 -30.81 -1.41 12.83
N VAL A 374 -30.32 -0.19 12.95
CA VAL A 374 -28.90 0.11 13.15
C VAL A 374 -28.54 -0.26 14.59
N VAL A 375 -27.60 -1.19 14.77
CA VAL A 375 -27.23 -1.71 16.10
C VAL A 375 -25.72 -1.77 16.21
N MET A 376 -25.17 -0.85 16.98
CA MET A 376 -23.74 -0.81 17.31
C MET A 376 -23.37 -1.94 18.28
N ASP A 377 -22.15 -2.47 18.17
CA ASP A 377 -21.64 -3.48 19.09
C ASP A 377 -21.07 -2.84 20.37
N THR A 378 -21.80 -2.94 21.47
CA THR A 378 -21.36 -2.41 22.79
C THR A 378 -20.20 -3.20 23.40
N VAL A 379 -19.99 -4.47 23.01
CA VAL A 379 -18.84 -5.27 23.47
C VAL A 379 -17.55 -4.77 22.83
N LEU A 380 -17.66 -4.17 21.63
CA LEU A 380 -16.56 -3.57 20.89
C LEU A 380 -16.62 -2.04 20.95
N HIS A 381 -17.18 -1.50 22.04
CA HIS A 381 -17.16 -0.07 22.37
C HIS A 381 -17.68 0.84 21.24
N LEU A 382 -18.69 0.36 20.49
CA LEU A 382 -19.32 1.06 19.37
C LEU A 382 -18.41 1.31 18.16
N ALA A 383 -17.26 0.64 18.05
CA ALA A 383 -16.35 0.85 16.93
C ALA A 383 -16.93 0.36 15.58
N ARG A 384 -17.88 -0.59 15.63
CA ARG A 384 -18.55 -1.20 14.48
C ARG A 384 -19.92 -1.77 14.85
N HIS A 385 -20.66 -2.24 13.85
CA HIS A 385 -22.01 -2.82 14.02
C HIS A 385 -21.97 -4.24 14.56
N LEU A 386 -23.00 -4.61 15.31
CA LEU A 386 -23.16 -5.96 15.86
C LEU A 386 -23.34 -6.98 14.72
N GLU A 387 -22.45 -7.98 14.68
CA GLU A 387 -22.48 -9.09 13.72
C GLU A 387 -23.63 -10.07 13.97
N LYS A 388 -24.86 -9.61 13.72
CA LYS A 388 -26.09 -10.36 13.93
C LYS A 388 -27.05 -10.19 12.77
N MET A 389 -27.52 -11.30 12.21
CA MET A 389 -28.56 -11.28 11.18
C MET A 389 -29.79 -10.47 11.62
N GLY A 390 -30.37 -9.72 10.68
CA GLY A 390 -31.52 -8.87 10.92
C GLY A 390 -31.23 -7.46 11.43
N THR A 391 -29.96 -7.08 11.62
CA THR A 391 -29.57 -5.66 11.74
C THR A 391 -29.54 -5.00 10.36
N SER A 392 -29.38 -3.67 10.30
CA SER A 392 -29.33 -2.89 9.04
C SER A 392 -28.30 -3.46 8.07
N MET A 393 -27.06 -3.67 8.55
CA MET A 393 -25.97 -4.28 7.78
C MET A 393 -26.31 -5.70 7.31
N PHE A 394 -26.91 -6.52 8.16
CA PHE A 394 -27.17 -7.94 7.88
C PHE A 394 -28.64 -8.20 7.50
N SER A 395 -29.13 -7.41 6.54
CA SER A 395 -30.49 -7.44 5.97
C SER A 395 -30.46 -7.68 4.46
N SER A 396 -31.64 -7.67 3.81
CA SER A 396 -31.79 -7.96 2.38
C SER A 396 -30.84 -7.15 1.50
N GLY A 397 -30.05 -7.85 0.68
CA GLY A 397 -29.04 -7.31 -0.24
C GLY A 397 -27.58 -7.55 0.18
N TYR A 398 -27.30 -7.73 1.47
CA TYR A 398 -25.97 -8.13 1.97
C TYR A 398 -25.58 -9.53 1.46
N ILE A 399 -24.34 -9.69 1.01
CA ILE A 399 -23.80 -11.00 0.61
C ILE A 399 -22.98 -11.58 1.75
N SER A 400 -23.40 -12.74 2.26
CA SER A 400 -22.74 -13.41 3.37
C SER A 400 -21.39 -14.04 2.96
N ARG A 401 -20.48 -14.11 3.93
CA ARG A 401 -19.05 -14.44 3.75
C ARG A 401 -18.78 -15.83 3.18
N ASN A 402 -19.63 -16.80 3.47
CA ASN A 402 -19.45 -18.19 3.03
C ASN A 402 -20.27 -18.43 1.76
N PRO A 403 -19.70 -19.00 0.68
CA PRO A 403 -20.45 -19.27 -0.55
C PRO A 403 -21.58 -20.26 -0.30
N ASN A 404 -22.71 -20.07 -0.98
CA ASN A 404 -23.96 -20.82 -0.83
C ASN A 404 -24.57 -20.81 0.59
N ASN A 405 -24.24 -19.82 1.42
CA ASN A 405 -24.74 -19.71 2.78
C ASN A 405 -25.03 -18.25 3.14
N ASN A 406 -26.31 -17.92 3.29
CA ASN A 406 -26.79 -16.57 3.58
C ASN A 406 -27.03 -16.27 5.07
N LYS A 407 -26.47 -17.06 5.99
CA LYS A 407 -26.75 -16.96 7.43
C LYS A 407 -25.58 -16.51 8.30
N VAL A 408 -24.44 -16.21 7.69
CA VAL A 408 -23.20 -15.89 8.42
C VAL A 408 -22.88 -14.40 8.27
N PRO A 409 -23.28 -13.56 9.24
CA PRO A 409 -22.91 -12.15 9.22
C PRO A 409 -21.39 -12.00 9.34
N HIS A 410 -20.86 -10.92 8.76
CA HIS A 410 -19.44 -10.58 8.82
C HIS A 410 -19.26 -9.08 8.57
N HIS A 411 -18.39 -8.41 9.32
CA HIS A 411 -18.20 -6.95 9.32
C HIS A 411 -17.66 -6.32 8.02
N TYR A 412 -17.48 -7.06 6.93
CA TYR A 412 -16.92 -6.52 5.70
C TYR A 412 -18.02 -6.13 4.71
N ASP A 413 -17.93 -4.93 4.15
CA ASP A 413 -18.63 -4.60 2.91
C ASP A 413 -17.72 -4.76 1.68
N MET A 414 -17.10 -5.92 1.59
CA MET A 414 -16.43 -6.32 0.35
C MET A 414 -17.45 -6.75 -0.73
N ASN A 415 -18.76 -6.50 -0.51
CA ASN A 415 -19.80 -6.71 -1.51
C ASN A 415 -19.71 -5.67 -2.62
N LEU A 416 -19.32 -4.43 -2.32
CA LEU A 416 -19.02 -3.42 -3.34
C LEU A 416 -18.00 -3.92 -4.36
N VAL A 417 -16.90 -4.49 -3.86
CA VAL A 417 -15.82 -5.04 -4.69
C VAL A 417 -16.26 -6.32 -5.41
N PHE A 418 -17.13 -7.15 -4.81
CA PHE A 418 -17.78 -8.28 -5.50
C PHE A 418 -18.59 -7.84 -6.71
N ILE A 419 -19.42 -6.82 -6.53
CA ILE A 419 -20.34 -6.35 -7.56
C ILE A 419 -19.56 -5.66 -8.66
N ASP A 420 -18.53 -4.87 -8.35
CA ASP A 420 -17.68 -4.28 -9.39
C ASP A 420 -16.97 -5.34 -10.26
N GLN A 421 -16.48 -6.42 -9.64
CA GLN A 421 -15.93 -7.58 -10.34
C GLN A 421 -16.98 -8.25 -11.25
N LEU A 422 -18.20 -8.44 -10.76
CA LEU A 422 -19.29 -9.03 -11.54
C LEU A 422 -19.74 -8.14 -12.71
N LEU A 423 -19.78 -6.82 -12.52
CA LEU A 423 -20.07 -5.86 -13.58
C LEU A 423 -18.99 -5.90 -14.68
N SER A 424 -17.72 -6.06 -14.28
CA SER A 424 -16.61 -6.25 -15.20
C SER A 424 -16.74 -7.56 -15.97
N HIS A 425 -17.10 -8.67 -15.29
CA HIS A 425 -17.31 -9.99 -15.89
C HIS A 425 -18.29 -9.96 -17.07
N PHE A 426 -19.36 -9.17 -17.00
CA PHE A 426 -20.29 -9.06 -18.12
C PHE A 426 -19.66 -8.41 -19.35
N ASN A 427 -18.76 -7.43 -19.20
CA ASN A 427 -18.02 -6.87 -20.34
C ASN A 427 -17.00 -7.85 -20.90
N TYR A 428 -16.41 -8.72 -20.07
CA TYR A 428 -15.50 -9.78 -20.54
C TYR A 428 -16.21 -10.90 -21.30
N THR A 429 -17.45 -11.25 -20.93
CA THR A 429 -18.14 -12.44 -21.49
C THR A 429 -19.26 -12.12 -22.47
N GLY A 430 -19.93 -10.97 -22.32
CA GLY A 430 -21.16 -10.66 -23.05
C GLY A 430 -22.33 -11.59 -22.71
N ASP A 431 -22.28 -12.34 -21.60
CA ASP A 431 -23.29 -13.36 -21.24
C ASP A 431 -24.60 -12.73 -20.73
N ILE A 432 -25.48 -12.35 -21.66
CA ILE A 432 -26.81 -11.78 -21.37
C ILE A 432 -27.71 -12.79 -20.60
N ALA A 433 -27.53 -14.09 -20.81
CA ALA A 433 -28.34 -15.09 -20.11
C ALA A 433 -27.99 -15.13 -18.62
N TYR A 434 -26.70 -15.10 -18.29
CA TYR A 434 -26.23 -15.02 -16.92
C TYR A 434 -26.53 -13.66 -16.28
N LEU A 435 -26.44 -12.56 -17.04
CA LEU A 435 -26.91 -11.25 -16.57
C LEU A 435 -28.35 -11.29 -16.07
N LYS A 436 -29.27 -11.90 -16.83
CA LYS A 436 -30.67 -12.06 -16.40
C LYS A 436 -30.81 -12.86 -15.10
N GLN A 437 -29.96 -13.86 -14.88
CA GLN A 437 -29.94 -14.64 -13.63
C GLN A 437 -29.42 -13.79 -12.45
N MET A 438 -28.44 -12.93 -12.70
CA MET A 438 -27.79 -12.10 -11.68
C MET A 438 -28.51 -10.76 -11.41
N TRP A 439 -29.41 -10.34 -12.28
CA TRP A 439 -30.14 -9.07 -12.16
C TRP A 439 -30.79 -8.82 -10.78
N PRO A 440 -31.47 -9.80 -10.15
CA PRO A 440 -32.03 -9.60 -8.82
C PRO A 440 -30.96 -9.38 -7.74
N THR A 441 -29.79 -10.02 -7.88
CA THR A 441 -28.67 -9.86 -6.95
C THR A 441 -28.10 -8.46 -7.02
N LEU A 442 -27.86 -7.94 -8.24
CA LEU A 442 -27.36 -6.58 -8.48
C LEU A 442 -28.32 -5.54 -7.90
N THR A 443 -29.62 -5.65 -8.22
CA THR A 443 -30.64 -4.68 -7.79
C THR A 443 -30.77 -4.64 -6.27
N ARG A 444 -30.86 -5.80 -5.61
CA ARG A 444 -30.96 -5.86 -4.14
C ARG A 444 -29.74 -5.30 -3.44
N HIS A 445 -28.54 -5.53 -4.00
CA HIS A 445 -27.32 -4.98 -3.43
C HIS A 445 -27.30 -3.45 -3.51
N LEU A 446 -27.59 -2.84 -4.66
CA LEU A 446 -27.61 -1.37 -4.76
C LEU A 446 -28.65 -0.72 -3.84
N HIS A 447 -29.81 -1.37 -3.64
CA HIS A 447 -30.80 -0.91 -2.66
C HIS A 447 -30.29 -1.05 -1.21
N TRP A 448 -29.47 -2.06 -0.92
CA TRP A 448 -28.84 -2.25 0.38
C TRP A 448 -27.76 -1.21 0.63
N GLU A 449 -26.88 -0.95 -0.34
CA GLU A 449 -25.88 0.12 -0.30
C GLU A 449 -26.53 1.46 0.02
N LYS A 450 -27.52 1.86 -0.80
CA LYS A 450 -28.24 3.13 -0.65
C LYS A 450 -28.84 3.29 0.76
N ARG A 451 -29.52 2.25 1.24
CA ARG A 451 -30.21 2.27 2.54
C ARG A 451 -29.24 2.35 3.73
N ASN A 452 -28.04 1.79 3.61
CA ASN A 452 -27.08 1.75 4.71
C ASN A 452 -26.14 2.94 4.71
N PHE A 453 -25.61 3.34 3.55
CA PHE A 453 -24.45 4.26 3.50
C PHE A 453 -24.73 5.61 2.85
N ASP A 454 -25.89 5.83 2.23
CA ASP A 454 -26.36 7.15 1.77
C ASP A 454 -27.78 7.40 2.30
N ARG A 455 -27.87 7.50 3.64
CA ARG A 455 -29.14 7.57 4.38
C ARG A 455 -29.80 8.94 4.32
N ASP A 456 -29.00 10.00 4.26
CA ASP A 456 -29.49 11.36 4.05
C ASP A 456 -29.83 11.62 2.58
N ASN A 457 -29.54 10.65 1.70
CA ASN A 457 -29.86 10.68 0.28
C ASN A 457 -29.28 11.94 -0.35
N ASP A 458 -28.00 12.20 -0.12
CA ASP A 458 -27.27 13.33 -0.70
C ASP A 458 -26.42 12.92 -1.92
N GLY A 459 -26.31 11.61 -2.17
CA GLY A 459 -25.57 11.04 -3.29
C GLY A 459 -24.11 10.70 -2.96
N LEU A 460 -23.68 10.86 -1.71
CA LEU A 460 -22.36 10.46 -1.24
C LEU A 460 -22.50 9.37 -0.17
N TYR A 461 -21.68 8.35 -0.30
CA TYR A 461 -21.76 7.15 0.50
C TYR A 461 -20.66 7.15 1.56
N ASP A 462 -20.99 6.68 2.76
CA ASP A 462 -19.99 6.28 3.77
C ASP A 462 -19.20 5.05 3.28
N ALA A 463 -18.10 4.74 3.95
CA ALA A 463 -17.29 3.56 3.68
C ALA A 463 -17.20 2.64 4.89
N TYR A 464 -17.75 1.43 4.73
CA TYR A 464 -17.78 0.41 5.77
C TYR A 464 -16.98 -0.81 5.37
N CYS A 465 -15.67 -0.82 5.61
CA CYS A 465 -14.86 -2.02 5.35
C CYS A 465 -14.90 -2.48 3.87
N ALA A 466 -14.70 -1.55 2.95
CA ALA A 466 -14.90 -1.73 1.50
C ALA A 466 -13.61 -1.73 0.65
N ILE A 467 -12.43 -1.58 1.26
CA ILE A 467 -11.12 -1.58 0.59
C ILE A 467 -10.04 -2.28 1.45
N TRP A 468 -8.85 -2.51 0.89
CA TRP A 468 -7.71 -3.07 1.64
C TRP A 468 -7.34 -2.29 2.90
N ALA A 469 -7.28 -0.96 2.80
CA ALA A 469 -6.89 -0.08 3.90
C ALA A 469 -7.93 -0.03 5.05
N SER A 470 -9.03 -0.78 4.95
CA SER A 470 -10.16 -0.63 5.86
C SER A 470 -9.92 -1.09 7.30
N ASP A 471 -8.90 -1.91 7.59
CA ASP A 471 -8.66 -2.39 8.97
C ASP A 471 -8.38 -1.26 9.97
N GLY A 472 -7.90 -0.11 9.48
CA GLY A 472 -7.65 1.10 10.28
C GLY A 472 -8.58 2.28 9.94
N LEU A 473 -9.28 2.26 8.81
CA LEU A 473 -10.12 3.38 8.37
C LEU A 473 -11.46 3.44 9.10
N GLN A 474 -11.89 4.66 9.37
CA GLN A 474 -13.20 4.98 9.93
C GLN A 474 -13.55 6.41 9.52
N TYR A 475 -14.76 6.63 9.02
CA TYR A 475 -15.20 7.93 8.53
C TYR A 475 -16.35 8.52 9.34
N SER A 476 -16.83 7.80 10.36
CA SER A 476 -17.86 8.29 11.28
C SER A 476 -19.05 8.88 10.52
N GLY A 477 -19.55 8.14 9.52
CA GLY A 477 -20.69 8.50 8.68
C GLY A 477 -20.39 9.49 7.56
N GLY A 478 -19.12 9.84 7.33
CA GLY A 478 -18.71 10.84 6.35
C GLY A 478 -19.04 10.51 4.90
N ALA A 479 -19.05 11.53 4.06
CA ALA A 479 -19.22 11.41 2.61
C ALA A 479 -17.88 11.05 1.96
N VAL A 480 -17.70 9.79 1.54
CA VAL A 480 -16.41 9.23 1.12
C VAL A 480 -16.29 9.10 -0.39
N THR A 481 -15.18 9.57 -0.97
CA THR A 481 -14.98 9.57 -2.42
C THR A 481 -14.97 8.17 -3.03
N HIS A 482 -14.21 7.22 -2.46
CA HIS A 482 -13.96 5.95 -3.13
C HIS A 482 -15.18 5.02 -3.18
N THR A 483 -16.00 4.93 -2.12
CA THR A 483 -17.25 4.16 -2.14
C THR A 483 -18.32 4.83 -3.01
N SER A 484 -18.42 6.16 -2.97
CA SER A 484 -19.27 6.92 -3.90
C SER A 484 -18.87 6.67 -5.36
N ALA A 485 -17.57 6.58 -5.66
CA ALA A 485 -17.07 6.27 -7.00
C ALA A 485 -17.46 4.85 -7.46
N TYR A 486 -17.38 3.84 -6.58
CA TYR A 486 -17.93 2.51 -6.85
C TYR A 486 -19.42 2.55 -7.16
N MET A 487 -20.20 3.29 -6.37
CA MET A 487 -21.65 3.39 -6.55
C MET A 487 -22.04 4.16 -7.82
N TYR A 488 -21.29 5.18 -8.20
CA TYR A 488 -21.44 5.83 -9.50
C TYR A 488 -21.24 4.82 -10.63
N ARG A 489 -20.12 4.10 -10.63
CA ARG A 489 -19.79 3.12 -11.66
C ARG A 489 -20.82 2.01 -11.73
N ALA A 490 -21.28 1.52 -10.58
CA ALA A 490 -22.29 0.47 -10.51
C ALA A 490 -23.62 0.93 -11.12
N ASN A 491 -24.11 2.11 -10.75
CA ASN A 491 -25.33 2.67 -11.32
C ASN A 491 -25.18 2.96 -12.82
N GLN A 492 -24.05 3.52 -13.28
CA GLN A 492 -23.78 3.74 -14.69
C GLN A 492 -23.80 2.43 -15.49
N MET A 493 -23.19 1.37 -14.97
CA MET A 493 -23.23 0.06 -15.62
C MET A 493 -24.65 -0.51 -15.61
N MET A 494 -25.40 -0.35 -14.52
CA MET A 494 -26.79 -0.81 -14.44
C MET A 494 -27.72 -0.13 -15.45
N VAL A 495 -27.48 1.14 -15.83
CA VAL A 495 -28.19 1.79 -16.94
C VAL A 495 -28.03 0.98 -18.23
N LYS A 496 -26.78 0.63 -18.59
CA LYS A 496 -26.48 -0.18 -19.78
C LYS A 496 -27.09 -1.57 -19.68
N LEU A 497 -26.92 -2.24 -18.54
CA LEU A 497 -27.41 -3.60 -18.32
C LEU A 497 -28.95 -3.66 -18.35
N ALA A 498 -29.64 -2.67 -17.77
CA ALA A 498 -31.10 -2.56 -17.80
C ALA A 498 -31.63 -2.50 -19.23
N GLN A 499 -31.03 -1.63 -20.06
CA GLN A 499 -31.39 -1.48 -21.47
C GLN A 499 -31.21 -2.80 -22.24
N LEU A 500 -30.12 -3.54 -22.00
CA LEU A 500 -29.84 -4.80 -22.69
C LEU A 500 -30.85 -5.92 -22.37
N ILE A 501 -31.46 -5.90 -21.18
CA ILE A 501 -32.43 -6.93 -20.77
C ILE A 501 -33.89 -6.44 -20.81
N GLY A 502 -34.14 -5.16 -21.12
CA GLY A 502 -35.47 -4.55 -21.15
C GLY A 502 -36.02 -4.14 -19.78
N ALA A 503 -35.16 -3.90 -18.79
CA ALA A 503 -35.55 -3.30 -17.50
C ALA A 503 -35.52 -1.77 -17.54
N ASP A 504 -36.16 -1.10 -16.57
CA ASP A 504 -36.13 0.36 -16.48
C ASP A 504 -34.75 0.86 -16.02
N ALA A 505 -34.13 1.68 -16.87
CA ALA A 505 -32.81 2.27 -16.61
C ALA A 505 -32.88 3.59 -15.84
N THR A 506 -34.06 4.20 -15.74
CA THR A 506 -34.25 5.57 -15.22
C THR A 506 -33.76 5.73 -13.78
N PRO A 507 -34.05 4.82 -12.82
CA PRO A 507 -33.60 4.99 -11.44
C PRO A 507 -32.07 5.00 -11.32
N TYR A 508 -31.39 4.13 -12.06
CA TYR A 508 -29.93 4.04 -12.05
C TYR A 508 -29.28 5.26 -12.70
N GLN A 509 -29.87 5.80 -13.77
CA GLN A 509 -29.36 7.02 -14.41
C GLN A 509 -29.46 8.21 -13.47
N GLN A 510 -30.62 8.40 -12.82
CA GLN A 510 -30.83 9.49 -11.86
C GLN A 510 -29.86 9.41 -10.68
N GLU A 511 -29.62 8.20 -10.16
CA GLU A 511 -28.69 7.99 -9.06
C GLU A 511 -27.25 8.24 -9.49
N ALA A 512 -26.82 7.75 -10.67
CA ALA A 512 -25.49 8.01 -11.21
C ALA A 512 -25.22 9.52 -11.39
N ASP A 513 -26.18 10.26 -11.97
CA ASP A 513 -26.06 11.69 -12.19
C ASP A 513 -25.98 12.46 -10.87
N LYS A 514 -26.77 12.04 -9.88
CA LYS A 514 -26.74 12.60 -8.52
C LYS A 514 -25.39 12.39 -7.85
N ILE A 515 -24.87 11.16 -7.85
CA ILE A 515 -23.59 10.83 -7.24
C ILE A 515 -22.46 11.62 -7.91
N LYS A 516 -22.42 11.65 -9.25
CA LYS A 516 -21.40 12.41 -10.00
C LYS A 516 -21.43 13.89 -9.65
N LYS A 517 -22.63 14.48 -9.60
CA LYS A 517 -22.81 15.88 -9.22
C LYS A 517 -22.32 16.14 -7.80
N ALA A 518 -22.71 15.31 -6.84
CA ALA A 518 -22.29 15.47 -5.44
C ALA A 518 -20.77 15.35 -5.27
N LEU A 519 -20.14 14.38 -5.95
CA LEU A 519 -18.69 14.21 -5.99
C LEU A 519 -17.99 15.47 -6.51
N LYS A 520 -18.46 16.00 -7.65
CA LYS A 520 -17.87 17.18 -8.29
C LYS A 520 -18.10 18.47 -7.50
N ASP A 521 -19.24 18.62 -6.83
CA ASP A 521 -19.55 19.85 -6.10
C ASP A 521 -18.88 19.91 -4.73
N ARG A 522 -18.73 18.76 -4.05
CA ARG A 522 -18.31 18.73 -2.64
C ARG A 522 -16.90 18.20 -2.41
N LEU A 523 -16.42 17.29 -3.28
CA LEU A 523 -15.18 16.56 -3.05
C LEU A 523 -14.11 16.80 -4.12
N TRP A 524 -14.47 17.32 -5.31
CA TRP A 524 -13.48 17.77 -6.29
C TRP A 524 -12.87 19.12 -5.89
N LEU A 525 -11.60 19.10 -5.50
CA LEU A 525 -10.87 20.31 -5.13
C LEU A 525 -10.42 21.03 -6.40
N LYS A 526 -11.33 21.77 -7.03
CA LYS A 526 -11.12 22.39 -8.36
C LYS A 526 -9.78 23.13 -8.47
N GLU A 527 -9.39 23.87 -7.44
CA GLU A 527 -8.14 24.61 -7.47
C GLU A 527 -6.88 23.73 -7.39
N LYS A 528 -7.00 22.53 -6.84
CA LYS A 528 -5.90 21.56 -6.67
C LYS A 528 -5.91 20.47 -7.74
N GLY A 529 -7.05 20.22 -8.37
CA GLY A 529 -7.19 19.30 -9.50
C GLY A 529 -7.30 17.82 -9.11
N TYR A 530 -7.76 17.50 -7.88
CA TYR A 530 -7.94 16.13 -7.42
C TYR A 530 -9.08 16.02 -6.39
N PHE A 531 -9.52 14.81 -6.08
CA PHE A 531 -10.56 14.58 -5.06
C PHE A 531 -10.00 14.61 -3.64
N ALA A 532 -10.74 15.23 -2.72
CA ALA A 532 -10.57 15.03 -1.28
C ALA A 532 -10.90 13.58 -0.88
N GLU A 533 -10.41 13.13 0.27
CA GLU A 533 -10.71 11.79 0.78
C GLU A 533 -12.19 11.64 1.13
N PHE A 534 -12.66 12.51 2.03
CA PHE A 534 -14.02 12.53 2.53
C PHE A 534 -14.40 13.91 3.06
N GLN A 535 -15.69 14.10 3.30
CA GLN A 535 -16.22 15.21 4.09
C GLN A 535 -16.90 14.65 5.35
N ASP A 536 -16.58 15.22 6.51
CA ASP A 536 -17.22 14.87 7.79
C ASP A 536 -18.75 15.03 7.74
N ALA A 537 -19.48 14.09 8.34
CA ALA A 537 -20.93 14.22 8.54
C ALA A 537 -21.30 15.03 9.80
N LEU A 538 -20.42 15.02 10.81
CA LEU A 538 -20.64 15.64 12.12
C LEU A 538 -19.85 16.95 12.28
N GLY A 539 -20.16 17.68 13.35
CA GLY A 539 -19.46 18.90 13.77
C GLY A 539 -19.35 19.94 12.65
N ASN A 540 -18.11 20.37 12.36
CA ASN A 540 -17.83 21.43 11.39
C ASN A 540 -17.88 20.97 9.92
N LYS A 541 -18.15 19.69 9.64
CA LYS A 541 -18.27 19.12 8.28
C LYS A 541 -17.08 19.42 7.37
N LEU A 542 -15.86 19.24 7.91
CA LEU A 542 -14.60 19.55 7.24
C LEU A 542 -14.35 18.60 6.07
N VAL A 543 -13.58 19.07 5.10
CA VAL A 543 -13.15 18.29 3.93
C VAL A 543 -11.68 17.88 4.14
N HIS A 544 -11.40 16.58 4.03
CA HIS A 544 -10.05 16.05 4.18
C HIS A 544 -9.29 16.09 2.85
N GLU A 545 -8.52 17.15 2.63
CA GLU A 545 -7.89 17.46 1.34
C GLU A 545 -6.62 16.64 1.01
N ASN A 546 -6.18 15.74 1.89
CA ASN A 546 -5.01 14.88 1.67
C ASN A 546 -5.44 13.41 1.46
N PRO A 547 -5.89 13.01 0.26
CA PRO A 547 -6.39 11.66 0.01
C PRO A 547 -5.34 10.55 0.14
N GLY A 548 -5.79 9.33 0.42
CA GLY A 548 -4.98 8.13 0.18
C GLY A 548 -4.90 7.76 -1.30
N LEU A 549 -3.94 6.91 -1.67
CA LEU A 549 -3.82 6.41 -3.05
C LEU A 549 -5.13 5.84 -3.59
N TRP A 550 -5.89 5.14 -2.73
CA TRP A 550 -7.17 4.54 -3.07
C TRP A 550 -8.22 5.52 -3.56
N THR A 551 -8.27 6.74 -3.01
CA THR A 551 -9.19 7.77 -3.49
C THR A 551 -8.84 8.19 -4.91
N ILE A 552 -7.55 8.36 -5.19
CA ILE A 552 -7.07 8.78 -6.52
C ILE A 552 -7.38 7.70 -7.57
N TYR A 553 -6.99 6.46 -7.32
CA TYR A 553 -7.14 5.42 -8.33
C TYR A 553 -8.59 4.92 -8.44
N HIS A 554 -9.41 4.90 -7.37
CA HIS A 554 -10.82 4.51 -7.48
C HIS A 554 -11.65 5.55 -8.24
N ALA A 555 -11.37 6.84 -8.04
CA ALA A 555 -12.01 7.89 -8.83
C ALA A 555 -11.70 7.76 -10.33
N ALA A 556 -10.48 7.36 -10.69
CA ALA A 556 -10.10 7.06 -12.07
C ALA A 556 -10.79 5.79 -12.60
N ASP A 557 -10.75 4.68 -11.86
CA ASP A 557 -11.33 3.38 -12.26
C ASP A 557 -12.86 3.43 -12.40
N ALA A 558 -13.53 4.38 -11.73
CA ALA A 558 -14.96 4.62 -11.83
C ALA A 558 -15.39 5.23 -13.17
N ALA A 559 -14.45 5.61 -14.05
CA ALA A 559 -14.70 6.21 -15.36
C ALA A 559 -15.60 7.48 -15.31
N MET A 560 -15.49 8.25 -14.22
CA MET A 560 -16.23 9.52 -14.06
C MET A 560 -15.43 10.75 -14.53
N LEU A 561 -14.11 10.62 -14.67
CA LEU A 561 -13.18 11.68 -15.04
C LEU A 561 -13.03 11.76 -16.57
N ASP A 562 -12.95 12.98 -17.09
CA ASP A 562 -12.42 13.18 -18.45
C ASP A 562 -10.89 13.06 -18.49
N ASP A 563 -10.29 13.13 -19.68
CA ASP A 563 -8.83 12.98 -19.84
C ASP A 563 -8.04 14.08 -19.09
N PHE A 564 -8.56 15.30 -19.00
CA PHE A 564 -7.89 16.42 -18.32
C PHE A 564 -7.96 16.26 -16.80
N GLU A 565 -9.15 15.96 -16.29
CA GLU A 565 -9.37 15.69 -14.87
C GLU A 565 -8.57 14.47 -14.41
N SER A 566 -8.50 13.42 -15.23
CA SER A 566 -7.69 12.23 -14.95
C SER A 566 -6.20 12.57 -14.85
N TYR A 567 -5.69 13.42 -15.76
CA TYR A 567 -4.32 13.91 -15.69
C TYR A 567 -4.06 14.71 -14.41
N GLN A 568 -4.94 15.67 -14.09
CA GLN A 568 -4.82 16.51 -12.89
C GLN A 568 -4.92 15.70 -11.60
N ASN A 569 -5.82 14.72 -11.53
CA ASN A 569 -6.05 13.91 -10.34
C ASN A 569 -4.76 13.18 -9.90
N LEU A 570 -3.95 12.72 -10.87
CA LEU A 570 -2.67 12.04 -10.63
C LEU A 570 -1.52 12.99 -10.29
N GLN A 571 -1.70 14.30 -10.48
CA GLN A 571 -0.72 15.28 -9.99
C GLN A 571 -0.62 15.26 -8.46
N TYR A 572 -1.67 14.81 -7.75
CA TYR A 572 -1.57 14.58 -6.31
C TYR A 572 -0.42 13.62 -5.97
N VAL A 573 -0.36 12.47 -6.65
CA VAL A 573 0.67 11.44 -6.43
C VAL A 573 2.06 11.98 -6.74
N THR A 574 2.20 12.77 -7.81
CA THR A 574 3.49 13.33 -8.21
C THR A 574 3.98 14.40 -7.22
N ASN A 575 3.06 15.21 -6.68
CA ASN A 575 3.41 16.44 -5.96
C ASN A 575 3.41 16.32 -4.43
N TYR A 576 2.64 15.38 -3.87
CA TYR A 576 2.39 15.30 -2.43
C TYR A 576 2.76 13.95 -1.80
N LEU A 577 2.92 12.88 -2.59
CA LEU A 577 3.34 11.59 -2.06
C LEU A 577 4.85 11.40 -2.23
N PRO A 578 5.56 11.01 -1.15
CA PRO A 578 6.99 10.75 -1.21
C PRO A 578 7.28 9.48 -2.01
N LYS A 579 8.37 9.50 -2.77
CA LYS A 579 8.87 8.34 -3.51
C LYS A 579 9.91 7.61 -2.67
N ILE A 580 9.60 6.41 -2.22
CA ILE A 580 10.52 5.56 -1.45
C ILE A 580 11.46 4.86 -2.46
N PRO A 581 12.76 5.18 -2.49
CA PRO A 581 13.68 4.60 -3.47
C PRO A 581 13.98 3.13 -3.19
N ILE A 582 13.92 2.32 -4.25
CA ILE A 582 14.25 0.89 -4.22
C ILE A 582 15.70 0.73 -4.65
N ARG A 583 16.58 0.56 -3.65
CA ARG A 583 18.03 0.44 -3.83
C ARG A 583 18.50 -0.95 -3.40
N VAL A 584 19.03 -1.71 -4.37
CA VAL A 584 19.57 -3.05 -4.19
C VAL A 584 20.90 -3.16 -4.95
N LYS A 585 21.96 -3.53 -4.24
CA LYS A 585 23.29 -3.74 -4.82
C LYS A 585 23.25 -4.87 -5.84
N GLY A 586 23.69 -4.57 -7.06
CA GLY A 586 23.70 -5.51 -8.19
C GLY A 586 22.46 -5.46 -9.08
N GLN A 587 21.47 -4.60 -8.78
CA GLN A 587 20.34 -4.37 -9.68
C GLN A 587 20.80 -3.64 -10.96
N GLU A 588 20.19 -3.98 -12.09
CA GLU A 588 20.51 -3.34 -13.39
C GLU A 588 19.72 -2.05 -13.61
N GLN A 589 18.49 -2.00 -13.08
CA GLN A 589 17.57 -0.88 -13.28
C GLN A 589 17.87 0.27 -12.32
N GLN A 590 17.76 1.50 -12.83
CA GLN A 590 17.95 2.71 -12.04
C GLN A 590 16.59 3.34 -11.69
N ASP A 591 16.59 4.24 -10.71
CA ASP A 591 15.45 5.08 -10.34
C ASP A 591 14.15 4.33 -9.98
N LEU A 592 14.28 3.09 -9.51
CA LEU A 592 13.14 2.33 -9.02
C LEU A 592 12.61 2.96 -7.72
N TYR A 593 11.29 3.05 -7.59
CA TYR A 593 10.64 3.56 -6.38
C TYR A 593 9.29 2.91 -6.11
N THR A 594 8.85 2.98 -4.86
CA THR A 594 7.50 2.61 -4.42
C THR A 594 6.86 3.79 -3.66
N LEU A 595 5.56 3.70 -3.40
CA LEU A 595 4.77 4.73 -2.74
C LEU A 595 4.13 4.19 -1.46
N PRO A 596 4.08 4.97 -0.37
CA PRO A 596 3.20 4.69 0.74
C PRO A 596 1.74 4.93 0.33
N THR A 597 0.79 4.24 0.95
CA THR A 597 -0.64 4.44 0.69
C THR A 597 -1.15 5.80 1.17
N THR A 598 -0.61 6.29 2.29
CA THR A 598 -0.86 7.64 2.84
C THR A 598 0.37 8.14 3.60
N THR A 599 0.44 9.45 3.84
CA THR A 599 1.39 10.09 4.76
C THR A 599 0.75 10.51 6.08
N TRP A 600 -0.44 9.96 6.39
CA TRP A 600 -1.21 10.32 7.57
C TRP A 600 -0.55 9.83 8.85
N GLN A 601 -0.61 10.62 9.93
CA GLN A 601 -0.04 10.24 11.21
C GLN A 601 -1.03 10.44 12.37
N PRO A 602 -0.99 9.58 13.42
CA PRO A 602 0.03 8.56 13.70
C PRO A 602 -0.03 7.36 12.74
N TYR A 603 1.05 6.59 12.62
CA TYR A 603 1.01 5.38 11.80
C TYR A 603 -0.03 4.41 12.34
N THR A 604 -0.83 3.81 11.45
CA THR A 604 -1.68 2.69 11.80
C THR A 604 -1.70 1.62 10.70
N TRP A 605 -1.90 0.37 11.11
CA TRP A 605 -2.00 -0.77 10.20
C TRP A 605 -3.04 -0.52 9.11
N SER A 606 -2.76 -0.99 7.88
CA SER A 606 -3.58 -0.88 6.66
C SER A 606 -3.68 0.53 6.02
N ILE A 607 -3.61 1.61 6.80
CA ILE A 607 -3.74 2.99 6.28
C ILE A 607 -2.43 3.49 5.64
N ASN A 608 -1.31 3.13 6.24
CA ASN A 608 0.00 3.70 5.98
C ASN A 608 0.97 2.75 5.26
N ASN A 609 0.47 1.61 4.83
CA ASN A 609 1.31 0.54 4.35
C ASN A 609 1.99 0.87 3.01
N VAL A 610 3.11 0.20 2.73
CA VAL A 610 3.67 0.13 1.38
C VAL A 610 3.16 -1.16 0.74
N ALA A 611 1.97 -1.08 0.14
CA ALA A 611 1.26 -2.24 -0.40
C ALA A 611 1.41 -2.36 -1.92
N LEU A 612 1.68 -3.59 -2.39
CA LEU A 612 1.91 -3.86 -3.82
C LEU A 612 0.68 -3.52 -4.66
N ALA A 613 -0.49 -4.03 -4.29
CA ALA A 613 -1.73 -3.83 -5.03
C ALA A 613 -2.10 -2.35 -5.22
N GLU A 614 -1.88 -1.53 -4.20
CA GLU A 614 -2.15 -0.08 -4.21
C GLU A 614 -1.26 0.65 -5.21
N ASN A 615 0.03 0.27 -5.26
CA ASN A 615 0.99 0.81 -6.23
C ASN A 615 0.66 0.35 -7.66
N LEU A 616 0.29 -0.93 -7.85
CA LEU A 616 -0.09 -1.46 -9.16
C LEU A 616 -1.39 -0.79 -9.67
N GLN A 617 -2.39 -0.58 -8.83
CA GLN A 617 -3.63 0.10 -9.25
C GLN A 617 -3.40 1.60 -9.51
N THR A 618 -2.47 2.23 -8.77
CA THR A 618 -2.03 3.60 -9.10
C THR A 618 -1.36 3.66 -10.48
N ALA A 619 -0.57 2.64 -10.85
CA ALA A 619 -0.04 2.53 -12.22
C ALA A 619 -1.16 2.36 -13.27
N LEU A 620 -2.22 1.60 -12.96
CA LEU A 620 -3.41 1.52 -13.83
C LEU A 620 -4.05 2.89 -14.08
N ALA A 621 -4.19 3.71 -13.03
CA ALA A 621 -4.71 5.06 -13.16
C ALA A 621 -3.82 5.94 -14.06
N TYR A 622 -2.48 5.83 -13.97
CA TYR A 622 -1.57 6.50 -14.91
C TYR A 622 -1.78 6.07 -16.37
N TRP A 623 -1.98 4.77 -16.65
CA TRP A 623 -2.30 4.30 -18.01
C TRP A 623 -3.65 4.85 -18.50
N GLN A 624 -4.66 4.86 -17.64
CA GLN A 624 -5.98 5.43 -17.94
C GLN A 624 -5.85 6.91 -18.34
N ALA A 625 -5.05 7.69 -17.62
CA ALA A 625 -4.74 9.10 -17.90
C ALA A 625 -3.82 9.35 -19.12
N GLY A 626 -3.36 8.29 -19.82
CA GLY A 626 -2.44 8.43 -20.95
C GLY A 626 -0.98 8.70 -20.57
N ARG A 627 -0.60 8.49 -19.31
CA ARG A 627 0.76 8.69 -18.78
C ARG A 627 1.56 7.37 -18.73
N ALA A 628 1.73 6.74 -19.89
CA ALA A 628 2.32 5.40 -20.00
C ALA A 628 3.73 5.25 -19.40
N GLU A 629 4.58 6.28 -19.49
CA GLU A 629 5.93 6.25 -18.90
C GLU A 629 5.88 6.23 -17.36
N ASP A 630 5.04 7.08 -16.76
CA ASP A 630 4.87 7.12 -15.31
C ASP A 630 4.24 5.82 -14.79
N ALA A 631 3.27 5.28 -15.53
CA ALA A 631 2.65 4.00 -15.25
C ALA A 631 3.66 2.86 -15.27
N TYR A 632 4.43 2.73 -16.34
CA TYR A 632 5.41 1.66 -16.48
C TYR A 632 6.51 1.76 -15.44
N GLN A 633 7.02 2.97 -15.12
CA GLN A 633 8.05 3.14 -14.11
C GLN A 633 7.57 2.65 -12.73
N LEU A 634 6.38 3.06 -12.29
CA LEU A 634 5.84 2.64 -10.99
C LEU A 634 5.55 1.14 -10.97
N TRP A 635 4.89 0.63 -12.02
CA TRP A 635 4.54 -0.79 -12.14
C TRP A 635 5.77 -1.68 -12.15
N LYS A 636 6.76 -1.34 -12.98
CA LYS A 636 8.03 -2.07 -13.10
C LYS A 636 8.80 -2.04 -11.78
N SER A 637 8.88 -0.88 -11.12
CA SER A 637 9.59 -0.76 -9.83
C SER A 637 9.05 -1.72 -8.78
N ASN A 638 7.73 -1.78 -8.63
CA ASN A 638 7.10 -2.63 -7.63
C ASN A 638 7.16 -4.13 -8.00
N LEU A 639 7.07 -4.48 -9.29
CA LEU A 639 7.27 -5.88 -9.71
C LEU A 639 8.72 -6.33 -9.56
N MET A 640 9.71 -5.47 -9.83
CA MET A 640 11.12 -5.77 -9.59
C MET A 640 11.37 -6.05 -8.10
N GLU A 641 10.84 -5.18 -7.24
CA GLU A 641 10.93 -5.36 -5.80
C GLU A 641 10.32 -6.69 -5.35
N SER A 642 9.10 -6.96 -5.80
CA SER A 642 8.31 -8.13 -5.44
C SER A 642 8.89 -9.44 -5.94
N MET A 643 9.21 -9.52 -7.23
CA MET A 643 9.53 -10.79 -7.89
C MET A 643 11.01 -11.16 -7.84
N TYR A 644 11.91 -10.17 -7.69
CA TYR A 644 13.35 -10.37 -7.79
C TYR A 644 14.13 -9.95 -6.54
N HIS A 645 13.71 -8.87 -5.87
CA HIS A 645 14.45 -8.35 -4.71
C HIS A 645 13.93 -8.91 -3.38
N GLY A 646 12.64 -9.27 -3.31
CA GLY A 646 11.96 -9.82 -2.14
C GLY A 646 12.49 -11.17 -1.69
N ILE A 647 12.03 -11.64 -0.54
CA ILE A 647 12.43 -12.92 0.04
C ILE A 647 11.96 -14.07 -0.85
N SER A 648 10.77 -14.01 -1.43
CA SER A 648 10.24 -15.07 -2.30
C SER A 648 10.42 -14.73 -3.78
N PRO A 649 10.92 -15.65 -4.63
CA PRO A 649 10.98 -15.40 -6.07
C PRO A 649 9.58 -15.39 -6.69
N ALA A 650 9.40 -14.55 -7.71
CA ALA A 650 8.16 -14.42 -8.47
C ALA A 650 6.91 -14.12 -7.61
N ASN A 651 7.11 -13.45 -6.49
CA ASN A 651 6.08 -13.22 -5.50
C ASN A 651 5.10 -12.12 -5.92
N PHE A 652 3.89 -12.22 -5.39
CA PHE A 652 2.89 -11.14 -5.35
C PHE A 652 2.52 -10.89 -3.88
N GLN A 653 3.44 -10.31 -3.11
CA GLN A 653 3.19 -10.09 -1.68
C GLN A 653 2.21 -8.96 -1.40
N GLN A 654 1.61 -8.96 -0.22
CA GLN A 654 0.76 -7.85 0.22
C GLN A 654 1.60 -6.61 0.55
N LEU A 655 2.59 -6.74 1.42
CA LEU A 655 3.42 -5.62 1.88
C LEU A 655 4.86 -5.75 1.38
N SER A 656 5.41 -4.63 0.92
CA SER A 656 6.80 -4.53 0.49
C SER A 656 7.76 -4.56 1.68
N HIS A 657 9.02 -4.95 1.43
CA HIS A 657 10.12 -4.76 2.37
C HIS A 657 10.22 -3.31 2.88
N TYR A 658 9.85 -2.34 2.04
CA TYR A 658 9.92 -0.91 2.35
C TYR A 658 8.80 -0.41 3.27
N ASP A 659 7.88 -1.27 3.71
CA ASP A 659 6.99 -0.93 4.82
C ASP A 659 7.79 -0.81 6.12
N ALA A 660 7.93 0.42 6.62
CA ALA A 660 8.83 0.76 7.73
C ALA A 660 8.52 0.02 9.04
N PHE A 661 7.28 -0.45 9.24
CA PHE A 661 6.88 -1.12 10.49
C PHE A 661 6.83 -2.63 10.38
N ARG A 662 6.41 -3.14 9.21
CA ARG A 662 6.01 -4.53 9.05
C ARG A 662 6.95 -5.31 8.14
N GLY A 663 7.65 -4.63 7.24
CA GLY A 663 8.48 -5.25 6.22
C GLY A 663 7.66 -6.15 5.29
N GLU A 664 8.37 -7.04 4.58
CA GLU A 664 7.75 -7.94 3.61
C GLU A 664 6.81 -8.94 4.28
N LEU A 665 5.55 -8.99 3.83
CA LEU A 665 4.50 -9.84 4.43
C LEU A 665 3.52 -10.39 3.39
N TYR A 666 3.09 -11.63 3.66
CA TYR A 666 2.04 -12.39 2.97
C TYR A 666 2.36 -12.64 1.50
N ARG A 667 2.97 -13.78 1.19
CA ARG A 667 3.33 -14.13 -0.19
C ARG A 667 2.11 -14.62 -0.97
N ASP A 668 2.14 -14.40 -2.29
CA ASP A 668 1.06 -14.75 -3.23
C ASP A 668 -0.33 -14.43 -2.65
N PHE A 669 -0.51 -13.17 -2.25
CA PHE A 669 -1.75 -12.69 -1.66
C PHE A 669 -2.75 -12.33 -2.77
N ALA A 670 -4.03 -12.62 -2.55
CA ALA A 670 -5.00 -12.59 -3.64
C ALA A 670 -5.20 -11.19 -4.23
N ASP A 671 -5.16 -10.17 -3.37
CA ASP A 671 -5.39 -8.78 -3.76
C ASP A 671 -4.34 -8.27 -4.78
N PRO A 672 -3.01 -8.37 -4.51
CA PRO A 672 -1.97 -8.10 -5.49
C PRO A 672 -2.04 -8.96 -6.76
N ILE A 673 -2.37 -10.26 -6.66
CA ILE A 673 -2.51 -11.14 -7.83
C ILE A 673 -3.60 -10.64 -8.79
N GLY A 674 -4.76 -10.26 -8.24
CA GLY A 674 -5.86 -9.72 -9.02
C GLY A 674 -5.50 -8.41 -9.73
N VAL A 675 -4.88 -7.47 -9.01
CA VAL A 675 -4.48 -6.17 -9.58
C VAL A 675 -3.31 -6.32 -10.57
N ALA A 676 -2.35 -7.22 -10.34
CA ALA A 676 -1.30 -7.55 -11.30
C ALA A 676 -1.87 -8.10 -12.61
N SER A 677 -2.92 -8.92 -12.52
CA SER A 677 -3.62 -9.44 -13.70
C SER A 677 -4.29 -8.32 -14.51
N ARG A 678 -5.01 -7.42 -13.85
CA ARG A 678 -5.62 -6.26 -14.51
C ARG A 678 -4.58 -5.34 -15.11
N THR A 679 -3.53 -4.97 -14.37
CA THR A 679 -2.52 -4.01 -14.86
C THR A 679 -1.71 -4.54 -16.03
N LEU A 680 -1.46 -5.86 -16.10
CA LEU A 680 -0.89 -6.48 -17.29
C LEU A 680 -1.81 -6.33 -18.50
N VAL A 681 -3.09 -6.70 -18.36
CA VAL A 681 -4.06 -6.76 -19.47
C VAL A 681 -4.60 -5.38 -19.85
N GLU A 682 -5.19 -4.66 -18.90
CA GLU A 682 -5.87 -3.37 -19.07
C GLU A 682 -4.90 -2.18 -19.05
N GLY A 683 -3.71 -2.33 -18.46
CA GLY A 683 -2.70 -1.28 -18.35
C GLY A 683 -1.66 -1.36 -19.46
N LEU A 684 -0.71 -2.29 -19.32
CA LEU A 684 0.44 -2.40 -20.22
C LEU A 684 0.02 -2.72 -21.67
N PHE A 685 -0.78 -3.77 -21.85
CA PHE A 685 -1.32 -4.14 -23.17
C PHE A 685 -2.61 -3.36 -23.51
N GLY A 686 -3.26 -2.73 -22.53
CA GLY A 686 -4.37 -1.82 -22.77
C GLY A 686 -5.59 -2.47 -23.41
N VAL A 687 -5.82 -3.77 -23.18
CA VAL A 687 -6.92 -4.53 -23.77
C VAL A 687 -8.12 -4.50 -22.84
N HIS A 688 -9.24 -4.02 -23.36
CA HIS A 688 -10.50 -3.93 -22.66
C HIS A 688 -11.60 -4.61 -23.50
N PRO A 689 -11.93 -5.88 -23.22
CA PRO A 689 -13.08 -6.51 -23.83
C PRO A 689 -14.36 -5.77 -23.42
N ARG A 690 -15.19 -5.42 -24.42
CA ARG A 690 -16.51 -4.79 -24.24
C ARG A 690 -17.53 -5.64 -25.00
N LEU A 691 -17.61 -6.91 -24.65
CA LEU A 691 -18.37 -7.90 -25.41
C LEU A 691 -19.89 -7.67 -25.35
N LEU A 692 -20.39 -6.98 -24.32
CA LEU A 692 -21.79 -6.48 -24.30
C LEU A 692 -22.07 -5.52 -25.48
N ASP A 693 -21.06 -4.77 -25.92
CA ASP A 693 -21.13 -3.85 -27.06
C ASP A 693 -20.65 -4.50 -28.37
N LYS A 694 -20.28 -5.79 -28.31
CA LYS A 694 -19.64 -6.53 -29.42
C LYS A 694 -18.35 -5.84 -29.91
N GLN A 695 -17.60 -5.25 -28.98
CA GLN A 695 -16.41 -4.45 -29.24
C GLN A 695 -15.20 -4.97 -28.46
N LEU A 696 -14.02 -4.86 -29.05
CA LEU A 696 -12.73 -4.94 -28.40
C LEU A 696 -12.08 -3.56 -28.43
N PHE A 697 -11.86 -2.94 -27.27
CA PHE A 697 -11.16 -1.68 -27.16
C PHE A 697 -9.69 -1.93 -26.78
N ILE A 698 -8.76 -1.32 -27.51
CA ILE A 698 -7.32 -1.44 -27.23
C ILE A 698 -6.70 -0.04 -27.17
N LYS A 699 -5.97 0.27 -26.10
CA LYS A 699 -5.17 1.49 -25.91
C LYS A 699 -3.79 1.10 -25.37
N PRO A 700 -2.80 0.80 -26.23
CA PRO A 700 -1.51 0.27 -25.78
C PRO A 700 -0.79 1.20 -24.80
N GLY A 701 -0.28 0.64 -23.70
CA GLY A 701 0.39 1.35 -22.61
C GLY A 701 1.91 1.23 -22.61
N PHE A 702 2.51 0.90 -23.75
CA PHE A 702 3.95 0.61 -23.84
C PHE A 702 4.83 1.87 -23.68
N PRO A 703 6.02 1.76 -23.05
CA PRO A 703 7.04 2.80 -23.11
C PRO A 703 7.36 3.19 -24.56
N ALA A 704 7.62 4.47 -24.80
CA ALA A 704 7.86 5.00 -26.15
C ALA A 704 9.13 4.43 -26.81
N THR A 705 10.03 3.86 -26.01
CA THR A 705 11.27 3.18 -26.41
C THR A 705 11.08 1.75 -26.89
N TRP A 706 9.87 1.17 -26.72
CA TRP A 706 9.62 -0.21 -27.13
C TRP A 706 9.31 -0.33 -28.62
N ASP A 707 10.10 -1.16 -29.30
CA ASP A 707 9.94 -1.45 -30.72
C ASP A 707 9.03 -2.65 -31.01
N PHE A 708 8.73 -3.48 -30.00
CA PHE A 708 7.78 -4.58 -30.11
C PHE A 708 7.16 -4.92 -28.76
N ALA A 709 6.01 -5.60 -28.78
CA ALA A 709 5.42 -6.25 -27.62
C ALA A 709 4.43 -7.33 -28.07
N GLN A 710 4.38 -8.47 -27.38
CA GLN A 710 3.49 -9.56 -27.72
C GLN A 710 2.90 -10.18 -26.47
N ILE A 711 1.62 -10.53 -26.55
CA ILE A 711 0.92 -11.30 -25.53
C ILE A 711 -0.02 -12.34 -26.17
N GLU A 712 -0.09 -13.51 -25.54
CA GLU A 712 -1.02 -14.58 -25.88
C GLU A 712 -1.77 -15.02 -24.62
N LEU A 713 -3.10 -14.93 -24.66
CA LEU A 713 -4.05 -15.42 -23.65
C LEU A 713 -5.02 -16.44 -24.28
N PRO A 714 -5.83 -17.18 -23.52
CA PRO A 714 -6.71 -18.19 -24.10
C PRO A 714 -7.70 -17.65 -25.14
N GLU A 715 -8.26 -16.47 -24.92
CA GLU A 715 -9.30 -15.91 -25.80
C GLU A 715 -8.78 -14.94 -26.86
N TRP A 716 -7.60 -14.37 -26.68
CA TRP A 716 -7.06 -13.40 -27.63
C TRP A 716 -5.54 -13.34 -27.56
N SER A 717 -4.94 -12.80 -28.60
CA SER A 717 -3.51 -12.58 -28.69
C SER A 717 -3.27 -11.38 -29.57
N TYR A 718 -2.26 -10.58 -29.27
CA TYR A 718 -1.78 -9.64 -30.28
C TYR A 718 -0.29 -9.36 -30.19
N ALA A 719 0.25 -8.96 -31.34
CA ALA A 719 1.63 -8.53 -31.51
C ALA A 719 1.65 -7.09 -32.02
N TYR A 720 2.49 -6.27 -31.41
CA TYR A 720 2.79 -4.90 -31.79
C TYR A 720 4.23 -4.80 -32.30
N LYS A 721 4.44 -3.97 -33.33
CA LYS A 721 5.75 -3.59 -33.82
C LYS A 721 5.78 -2.11 -34.20
N LYS A 722 6.84 -1.42 -33.81
CA LYS A 722 7.16 -0.04 -34.18
C LYS A 722 8.37 -0.01 -35.08
N GLU A 723 8.22 0.67 -36.20
CA GLU A 723 9.28 0.96 -37.16
C GLU A 723 9.30 2.47 -37.41
N LYS A 724 10.35 2.97 -38.07
CA LYS A 724 10.56 4.41 -38.27
C LYS A 724 9.38 5.14 -38.93
N ALA A 725 8.64 4.47 -39.82
CA ALA A 725 7.54 5.03 -40.60
C ALA A 725 6.23 4.23 -40.49
N ALA A 726 6.17 3.26 -39.58
CA ALA A 726 5.00 2.39 -39.45
C ALA A 726 4.81 1.87 -38.02
N LEU A 727 3.56 1.79 -37.59
CA LEU A 727 3.14 0.99 -36.44
C LEU A 727 2.23 -0.13 -36.94
N THR A 728 2.49 -1.37 -36.52
CA THR A 728 1.68 -2.52 -36.94
C THR A 728 1.18 -3.32 -35.75
N PHE A 729 -0.07 -3.79 -35.85
CA PHE A 729 -0.71 -4.67 -34.88
C PHE A 729 -1.27 -5.89 -35.58
N GLN A 730 -1.03 -7.08 -35.02
CA GLN A 730 -1.67 -8.33 -35.44
C GLN A 730 -2.50 -8.85 -34.28
N ILE A 731 -3.81 -8.68 -34.34
CA ILE A 731 -4.75 -9.02 -33.26
C ILE A 731 -5.61 -10.21 -33.70
N LYS A 732 -5.70 -11.24 -32.87
CA LYS A 732 -6.53 -12.42 -33.10
C LYS A 732 -7.42 -12.67 -31.89
N THR A 733 -8.71 -12.86 -32.13
CA THR A 733 -9.71 -13.13 -31.11
C THR A 733 -10.33 -14.52 -31.32
N ARG A 734 -10.68 -15.16 -30.22
CA ARG A 734 -11.29 -16.49 -30.12
C ARG A 734 -12.61 -16.45 -29.33
N TYR A 735 -13.20 -15.25 -29.18
CA TYR A 735 -14.52 -15.06 -28.58
C TYR A 735 -15.61 -15.86 -29.32
N ALA A 736 -16.78 -16.05 -28.72
CA ALA A 736 -17.89 -16.74 -29.40
C ALA A 736 -18.34 -16.04 -30.69
N MET A 737 -18.13 -14.72 -30.80
CA MET A 737 -18.59 -13.88 -31.91
C MET A 737 -17.48 -12.99 -32.50
N PRO A 738 -17.57 -12.57 -33.78
CA PRO A 738 -16.78 -11.47 -34.31
C PRO A 738 -17.06 -10.16 -33.55
N VAL A 739 -16.06 -9.31 -33.41
CA VAL A 739 -16.14 -8.05 -32.66
C VAL A 739 -15.66 -6.89 -33.53
N LYS A 740 -16.12 -5.67 -33.25
CA LYS A 740 -15.50 -4.46 -33.81
C LYS A 740 -14.24 -4.13 -33.00
N LEU A 741 -13.16 -3.75 -33.67
CA LEU A 741 -11.97 -3.21 -33.01
C LEU A 741 -12.09 -1.69 -32.92
N THR A 742 -11.88 -1.15 -31.72
CA THR A 742 -11.57 0.27 -31.53
C THR A 742 -10.17 0.38 -30.94
N LEU A 743 -9.28 1.02 -31.67
CA LEU A 743 -7.86 1.11 -31.34
C LEU A 743 -7.45 2.57 -31.18
N GLU A 744 -6.97 2.94 -29.99
CA GLU A 744 -6.39 4.24 -29.66
C GLU A 744 -4.87 4.12 -29.53
N VAL A 745 -4.13 4.67 -30.49
CA VAL A 745 -2.67 4.49 -30.55
C VAL A 745 -1.95 5.83 -30.47
N PRO A 746 -1.02 6.02 -29.51
CA PRO A 746 -0.17 7.19 -29.49
C PRO A 746 0.78 7.17 -30.69
N ILE A 747 0.95 8.31 -31.35
CA ILE A 747 1.87 8.44 -32.49
C ILE A 747 2.91 9.53 -32.26
N ASP A 748 4.10 9.32 -32.82
CA ASP A 748 5.21 10.28 -32.79
C ASP A 748 5.47 10.91 -34.18
N PHE A 749 4.53 10.76 -35.13
CA PHE A 749 4.65 11.26 -36.51
C PHE A 749 4.14 12.71 -36.62
N THR A 750 4.67 13.52 -37.54
CA THR A 750 4.09 14.82 -37.90
C THR A 750 2.92 14.70 -38.89
N GLN A 751 2.84 13.54 -39.56
CA GLN A 751 1.78 13.22 -40.51
C GLN A 751 1.48 11.71 -40.53
N VAL A 752 0.19 11.35 -40.60
CA VAL A 752 -0.27 9.99 -40.88
C VAL A 752 -0.72 9.94 -42.34
N ARG A 753 -0.04 9.12 -43.14
CA ARG A 753 -0.29 8.98 -44.58
C ARG A 753 -1.50 8.10 -44.86
N ALA A 754 -1.59 6.96 -44.18
CA ALA A 754 -2.67 6.00 -44.33
C ALA A 754 -2.80 5.13 -43.09
N VAL A 755 -4.03 4.69 -42.80
CA VAL A 755 -4.31 3.63 -41.83
C VAL A 755 -4.99 2.50 -42.58
N LYS A 756 -4.48 1.27 -42.43
CA LYS A 756 -5.02 0.07 -43.07
C LYS A 756 -5.44 -0.95 -42.02
N VAL A 757 -6.58 -1.60 -42.24
CA VAL A 757 -7.04 -2.77 -41.48
C VAL A 757 -7.32 -3.90 -42.48
N ASN A 758 -6.70 -5.05 -42.28
CA ASN A 758 -6.80 -6.22 -43.17
C ASN A 758 -6.48 -5.85 -44.65
N GLY A 759 -5.45 -5.01 -44.84
CA GLY A 759 -4.98 -4.54 -46.14
C GLY A 759 -5.81 -3.42 -46.79
N LYS A 760 -6.97 -3.06 -46.23
CA LYS A 760 -7.86 -2.00 -46.75
C LYS A 760 -7.66 -0.70 -45.98
N GLU A 761 -7.61 0.42 -46.69
CA GLU A 761 -7.59 1.74 -46.04
C GLU A 761 -8.90 2.01 -45.31
N VAL A 762 -8.80 2.52 -44.09
CA VAL A 762 -9.94 2.85 -43.23
C VAL A 762 -9.91 4.32 -42.82
N LYS A 763 -11.09 4.84 -42.46
CA LYS A 763 -11.17 6.16 -41.84
C LYS A 763 -10.59 6.11 -40.43
N TRP A 764 -9.93 7.20 -40.04
CA TRP A 764 -9.36 7.38 -38.72
C TRP A 764 -9.49 8.86 -38.33
N SER A 765 -9.37 9.15 -37.03
CA SER A 765 -9.42 10.50 -36.49
C SER A 765 -8.36 10.71 -35.42
N LEU A 766 -8.06 11.96 -35.09
CA LEU A 766 -7.27 12.27 -33.90
C LEU A 766 -8.18 12.39 -32.69
N LYS A 767 -7.77 11.81 -31.55
CA LYS A 767 -8.45 12.02 -30.28
C LYS A 767 -8.25 13.48 -29.85
N SER A 768 -9.34 14.24 -29.80
CA SER A 768 -9.34 15.69 -29.58
C SER A 768 -8.87 16.11 -28.17
N SER A 769 -8.98 15.22 -27.21
CA SER A 769 -8.56 15.37 -25.81
C SER A 769 -7.21 14.70 -25.49
N ALA A 770 -6.46 14.24 -26.50
CA ALA A 770 -5.17 13.58 -26.26
C ALA A 770 -4.16 14.55 -25.62
N ILE A 771 -3.53 14.12 -24.52
CA ILE A 771 -2.59 14.92 -23.73
C ILE A 771 -1.15 14.43 -23.97
N ASN A 772 -0.23 15.38 -24.08
CA ASN A 772 1.22 15.28 -24.34
C ASN A 772 1.63 14.63 -25.68
N LYS A 773 0.74 13.87 -26.33
CA LYS A 773 0.94 13.29 -27.66
C LYS A 773 -0.38 13.14 -28.41
N PRO A 774 -0.39 13.21 -29.76
CA PRO A 774 -1.56 12.87 -30.55
C PRO A 774 -1.84 11.36 -30.52
N TYR A 775 -3.12 11.02 -30.50
CA TYR A 775 -3.62 9.65 -30.59
C TYR A 775 -4.45 9.46 -31.85
N VAL A 776 -4.15 8.42 -32.61
CA VAL A 776 -4.98 7.98 -33.73
C VAL A 776 -6.04 7.03 -33.20
N VAL A 777 -7.30 7.31 -33.54
CA VAL A 777 -8.46 6.47 -33.25
C VAL A 777 -8.89 5.77 -34.52
N ILE A 778 -8.98 4.44 -34.45
CA ILE A 778 -9.34 3.56 -35.56
C ILE A 778 -10.54 2.73 -35.15
N GLU A 779 -11.54 2.66 -36.02
CA GLU A 779 -12.68 1.76 -35.88
C GLU A 779 -12.71 0.80 -37.06
N SER A 780 -12.90 -0.49 -36.78
CA SER A 780 -13.02 -1.52 -37.80
C SER A 780 -14.45 -2.02 -37.98
N GLU A 781 -14.68 -2.68 -39.11
CA GLU A 781 -15.77 -3.63 -39.24
C GLU A 781 -15.57 -4.83 -38.30
N ALA A 782 -16.65 -5.58 -38.05
CA ALA A 782 -16.59 -6.74 -37.17
C ALA A 782 -15.78 -7.89 -37.81
N ASP A 783 -14.77 -8.38 -37.12
CA ASP A 783 -13.92 -9.49 -37.56
C ASP A 783 -13.41 -10.28 -36.34
N ARG A 784 -12.65 -11.34 -36.59
CA ARG A 784 -11.89 -12.09 -35.59
C ARG A 784 -10.40 -11.80 -35.66
N ASN A 785 -9.91 -11.38 -36.83
CA ASN A 785 -8.50 -11.09 -37.06
C ASN A 785 -8.35 -9.66 -37.58
N PHE A 786 -7.37 -8.93 -37.04
CA PHE A 786 -7.08 -7.57 -37.42
C PHE A 786 -5.57 -7.42 -37.66
N ASP A 787 -5.19 -7.20 -38.92
CA ASP A 787 -3.89 -6.73 -39.31
C ASP A 787 -3.97 -5.22 -39.53
N VAL A 788 -3.55 -4.44 -38.52
CA VAL A 788 -3.59 -2.98 -38.54
C VAL A 788 -2.22 -2.43 -38.89
N ALA A 789 -2.15 -1.47 -39.82
CA ALA A 789 -0.94 -0.72 -40.15
C ALA A 789 -1.22 0.78 -40.19
N ILE A 790 -0.50 1.54 -39.36
CA ILE A 790 -0.52 3.01 -39.33
C ILE A 790 0.77 3.49 -39.98
N LEU A 791 0.67 4.10 -41.16
CA LEU A 791 1.81 4.57 -41.94
C LEU A 791 1.97 6.08 -41.74
N GLY A 792 3.15 6.52 -41.32
CA GLY A 792 3.40 7.93 -40.99
C GLY A 792 4.78 8.42 -41.41
N GLU A 793 4.94 9.74 -41.33
CA GLU A 793 6.15 10.46 -41.73
C GLU A 793 6.50 11.57 -40.72
N GLY A 794 7.78 11.93 -40.75
CA GLY A 794 8.37 12.91 -39.83
C GLY A 794 8.35 12.46 -38.38
N LYS A 795 8.83 13.33 -37.51
CA LYS A 795 8.93 13.07 -36.06
C LYS A 795 8.52 14.33 -35.30
N LEU A 796 7.60 14.16 -34.35
CA LEU A 796 7.16 15.26 -33.49
C LEU A 796 8.32 15.78 -32.63
N GLU A 797 8.34 17.09 -32.44
CA GLU A 797 9.24 17.75 -31.50
C GLU A 797 8.82 17.39 -30.08
N LYS A 798 9.80 17.06 -29.22
CA LYS A 798 9.54 16.84 -27.80
C LYS A 798 9.50 18.19 -27.10
N ILE A 799 8.42 18.45 -26.37
CA ILE A 799 8.26 19.65 -25.54
C ILE A 799 8.18 19.19 -24.09
N ASP A 800 9.09 19.70 -23.25
CA ASP A 800 9.10 19.42 -21.82
C ASP A 800 8.55 20.62 -21.05
N THR A 801 7.40 20.39 -20.43
CA THR A 801 6.67 21.37 -19.61
C THR A 801 6.27 20.74 -18.27
N LYS A 802 7.02 19.72 -17.83
CA LYS A 802 6.87 19.13 -16.51
C LYS A 802 7.63 19.97 -15.47
N ASN A 803 7.06 20.12 -14.28
CA ASN A 803 7.71 20.76 -13.12
C ASN A 803 8.26 22.18 -13.39
N VAL A 804 7.53 23.00 -14.14
CA VAL A 804 7.92 24.39 -14.43
C VAL A 804 7.79 25.21 -13.15
N GLU A 805 8.92 25.67 -12.59
CA GLU A 805 8.92 26.62 -11.47
C GLU A 805 9.02 28.05 -12.02
N HIS A 806 8.11 28.93 -11.62
CA HIS A 806 8.05 30.30 -12.13
C HIS A 806 7.56 31.30 -11.08
N ALA A 807 8.14 32.50 -11.04
CA ALA A 807 7.70 33.55 -10.12
C ALA A 807 6.32 34.08 -10.54
N PHE A 808 5.33 34.07 -9.65
CA PHE A 808 3.95 34.42 -10.00
C PHE A 808 3.75 35.89 -10.42
N THR A 809 4.75 36.76 -10.21
CA THR A 809 4.71 38.18 -10.58
C THR A 809 5.12 38.47 -12.01
N GLU A 810 5.64 37.47 -12.74
CA GLU A 810 6.24 37.65 -14.07
C GLU A 810 5.50 36.86 -15.15
N PRO A 811 5.45 37.37 -16.39
CA PRO A 811 4.93 36.58 -17.50
C PRO A 811 5.89 35.42 -17.85
N TRP A 812 5.32 34.26 -18.20
CA TRP A 812 6.05 33.10 -18.73
C TRP A 812 5.70 32.91 -20.21
N SER A 813 6.70 32.60 -21.04
CA SER A 813 6.50 32.29 -22.46
C SER A 813 6.59 30.78 -22.65
N PHE A 814 5.59 30.19 -23.31
CA PHE A 814 5.60 28.77 -23.62
C PHE A 814 6.76 28.47 -24.59
N PRO A 815 7.55 27.41 -24.36
CA PRO A 815 8.70 27.06 -25.20
C PRO A 815 8.23 26.45 -26.53
N LEU A 816 7.69 27.29 -27.42
CA LEU A 816 7.12 26.86 -28.68
C LEU A 816 8.21 26.38 -29.65
N GLY A 817 8.07 25.16 -30.16
CA GLY A 817 8.98 24.60 -31.16
C GLY A 817 8.86 25.30 -32.52
N THR A 818 9.93 25.30 -33.31
CA THR A 818 10.05 26.07 -34.57
C THR A 818 8.95 25.79 -35.59
N HIS A 819 8.41 24.56 -35.60
CA HIS A 819 7.35 24.14 -36.52
C HIS A 819 6.02 23.83 -35.82
N THR A 820 5.90 24.26 -34.57
CA THR A 820 4.74 24.01 -33.72
C THR A 820 3.96 25.31 -33.56
N THR A 821 2.64 25.23 -33.67
CA THR A 821 1.73 26.36 -33.47
C THR A 821 0.89 26.12 -32.22
N LEU A 822 0.71 27.15 -31.41
CA LEU A 822 -0.17 27.12 -30.26
C LEU A 822 -1.55 27.62 -30.70
N LEU A 823 -2.54 26.74 -30.62
CA LEU A 823 -3.91 26.99 -31.10
C LEU A 823 -4.83 27.50 -29.99
N ASP A 824 -4.78 26.88 -28.81
CA ASP A 824 -5.74 27.14 -27.74
C ASP A 824 -5.14 26.90 -26.34
N CYS A 825 -5.86 27.29 -25.28
CA CYS A 825 -5.48 27.05 -23.90
C CYS A 825 -6.72 26.71 -23.06
N TYR A 826 -6.59 25.68 -22.22
CA TYR A 826 -7.59 25.25 -21.27
C TYR A 826 -6.98 25.27 -19.86
N ASP A 827 -7.56 26.08 -18.97
CA ASP A 827 -7.08 26.26 -17.60
C ASP A 827 -8.18 25.90 -16.59
N PRO A 828 -8.41 24.59 -16.36
CA PRO A 828 -9.43 24.10 -15.43
C PRO A 828 -9.17 24.52 -13.97
N GLN A 829 -7.92 24.79 -13.61
CA GLN A 829 -7.53 25.21 -12.26
C GLN A 829 -7.58 26.74 -12.08
N GLY A 830 -7.62 27.55 -13.13
CA GLY A 830 -7.61 29.01 -12.99
C GLY A 830 -6.25 29.53 -12.51
N MET A 831 -5.16 28.96 -13.04
CA MET A 831 -3.78 29.41 -12.82
C MET A 831 -3.48 30.72 -13.57
N ILE A 832 -4.10 30.92 -14.73
CA ILE A 832 -3.79 31.98 -15.70
C ILE A 832 -4.69 33.19 -15.45
N GLN A 833 -4.07 34.33 -15.21
CA GLN A 833 -4.75 35.63 -15.11
C GLN A 833 -4.94 36.28 -16.49
N LYS A 834 -3.92 36.22 -17.34
CA LYS A 834 -3.94 36.82 -18.68
C LYS A 834 -3.10 35.99 -19.65
N ARG A 835 -3.55 35.88 -20.91
CA ARG A 835 -2.79 35.29 -22.02
C ARG A 835 -2.67 36.30 -23.17
N ALA A 836 -1.49 36.38 -23.77
CA ALA A 836 -1.23 37.09 -25.02
C ALA A 836 -0.35 36.18 -25.88
N ASP A 837 -0.93 35.58 -26.92
CA ASP A 837 -0.29 34.57 -27.78
C ASP A 837 0.28 33.38 -26.98
N ASP A 838 1.61 33.25 -26.95
CA ASP A 838 2.39 32.24 -26.21
C ASP A 838 2.84 32.71 -24.82
N LYS A 839 2.46 33.93 -24.40
CA LYS A 839 2.80 34.51 -23.09
C LYS A 839 1.64 34.43 -22.12
N PHE A 840 1.94 34.02 -20.89
CA PHE A 840 1.01 33.77 -19.81
C PHE A 840 1.39 34.58 -18.58
N SER A 841 0.43 35.26 -17.94
CA SER A 841 0.56 35.86 -16.62
C SER A 841 -0.36 35.12 -15.65
N PHE A 842 0.07 34.94 -14.41
CA PHE A 842 -0.57 34.02 -13.47
C PHE A 842 -1.23 34.72 -12.28
N VAL A 843 -2.01 33.96 -11.52
CA VAL A 843 -2.52 34.39 -10.22
C VAL A 843 -1.37 34.72 -9.26
N GLN A 844 -1.48 35.83 -8.52
CA GLN A 844 -0.42 36.32 -7.63
C GLN A 844 -0.39 35.61 -6.27
N GLN A 845 -0.35 34.29 -6.28
CA GLN A 845 -0.27 33.46 -5.08
C GLN A 845 0.57 32.22 -5.34
N GLU A 846 1.23 31.72 -4.29
CA GLU A 846 1.92 30.44 -4.37
C GLU A 846 0.89 29.35 -4.68
N ARG A 847 1.17 28.57 -5.72
CA ARG A 847 0.22 27.60 -6.23
C ARG A 847 0.90 26.53 -7.05
N MET A 848 0.39 25.32 -6.95
CA MET A 848 0.79 24.21 -7.81
C MET A 848 -0.44 23.75 -8.58
N GLY A 849 -0.30 23.57 -9.89
CA GLY A 849 -1.40 23.18 -10.75
C GLY A 849 -0.98 22.93 -12.18
N THR A 850 -1.94 22.47 -12.97
CA THR A 850 -1.75 22.14 -14.39
C THR A 850 -2.77 22.90 -15.23
N PHE A 851 -2.29 23.51 -16.30
CA PHE A 851 -3.12 23.98 -17.41
C PHE A 851 -2.66 23.30 -18.70
N PHE A 852 -3.45 23.41 -19.76
CA PHE A 852 -3.21 22.73 -21.02
C PHE A 852 -3.17 23.72 -22.18
N VAL A 853 -2.27 23.50 -23.14
CA VAL A 853 -2.22 24.27 -24.39
C VAL A 853 -2.42 23.35 -25.58
N LYS A 854 -3.29 23.70 -26.51
CA LYS A 854 -3.52 22.92 -27.72
C LYS A 854 -2.46 23.28 -28.74
N LEU A 855 -1.72 22.29 -29.20
CA LEU A 855 -0.64 22.44 -30.16
C LEU A 855 -0.97 21.80 -31.49
N GLN A 856 -0.35 22.30 -32.56
CA GLN A 856 -0.35 21.69 -33.88
C GLN A 856 1.05 21.70 -34.49
N GLN A 857 1.49 20.53 -34.97
CA GLN A 857 2.71 20.36 -35.77
C GLN A 857 2.37 19.49 -36.98
N GLY A 858 2.59 20.02 -38.19
CA GLY A 858 2.13 19.39 -39.43
C GLY A 858 0.60 19.21 -39.43
N THR A 859 0.16 17.95 -39.52
CA THR A 859 -1.28 17.58 -39.49
C THR A 859 -1.74 17.04 -38.13
N MET A 860 -0.84 16.97 -37.15
CA MET A 860 -1.14 16.45 -35.82
C MET A 860 -1.53 17.56 -34.86
N GLN A 861 -2.56 17.28 -34.05
CA GLN A 861 -3.01 18.15 -32.97
C GLN A 861 -3.10 17.35 -31.66
N TRP A 862 -2.68 17.98 -30.55
CA TRP A 862 -2.80 17.42 -29.20
C TRP A 862 -2.80 18.55 -28.16
N TRP A 863 -3.17 18.23 -26.93
CA TRP A 863 -2.99 19.12 -25.78
C TRP A 863 -1.65 18.84 -25.10
N GLN A 864 -0.86 19.85 -24.80
CA GLN A 864 0.33 19.73 -23.97
C GLN A 864 -0.02 20.18 -22.55
N ALA A 865 0.23 19.31 -21.56
CA ALA A 865 0.09 19.67 -20.16
C ALA A 865 1.27 20.55 -19.71
N VAL A 866 0.98 21.63 -19.00
CA VAL A 866 1.97 22.50 -18.36
C VAL A 866 1.81 22.37 -16.86
N ASP A 867 2.70 21.60 -16.25
CA ASP A 867 2.71 21.34 -14.82
C ASP A 867 3.56 22.42 -14.15
N MET A 868 2.90 23.32 -13.42
CA MET A 868 3.51 24.56 -12.96
C MET A 868 3.43 24.72 -11.44
N ARG A 869 4.56 25.12 -10.86
CA ARG A 869 4.68 25.62 -9.49
C ARG A 869 4.96 27.12 -9.53
N LEU A 870 3.93 27.89 -9.19
CA LEU A 870 4.01 29.32 -8.98
C LEU A 870 4.64 29.60 -7.63
N LEU A 871 5.77 30.29 -7.64
CA LEU A 871 6.57 30.61 -6.47
C LEU A 871 6.51 32.12 -6.16
N PRO A 872 6.70 32.52 -4.89
CA PRO A 872 6.95 33.92 -4.56
C PRO A 872 8.21 34.44 -5.28
N PRO A 873 8.25 35.74 -5.63
CA PRO A 873 9.40 36.35 -6.30
C PRO A 873 10.67 36.36 -5.42
N LEU A 874 10.51 36.13 -4.11
CA LEU A 874 11.61 35.92 -3.18
C LEU A 874 11.55 34.57 -2.49
N LYS A 875 12.72 34.04 -2.21
CA LYS A 875 12.92 33.02 -1.17
C LYS A 875 13.67 33.68 -0.03
N ALA A 876 13.11 33.62 1.17
CA ALA A 876 13.77 34.16 2.36
C ALA A 876 13.75 33.15 3.49
N THR A 877 14.90 33.00 4.15
CA THR A 877 15.10 32.09 5.27
C THR A 877 16.02 32.73 6.29
N ILE A 878 15.78 32.49 7.58
CA ILE A 878 16.71 32.88 8.64
C ILE A 878 17.61 31.70 8.94
N VAL A 879 18.91 31.92 8.93
CA VAL A 879 19.92 30.93 9.30
C VAL A 879 20.68 31.40 10.54
N LYS A 880 21.02 30.46 11.41
CA LYS A 880 21.86 30.73 12.58
C LYS A 880 23.31 30.37 12.24
N LYS A 881 24.19 31.37 12.21
CA LYS A 881 25.64 31.19 12.02
C LYS A 881 26.33 31.52 13.35
N GLN A 882 26.76 30.48 14.08
CA GLN A 882 27.36 30.62 15.42
C GLN A 882 26.43 31.37 16.40
N ALA A 883 26.81 32.59 16.82
CA ALA A 883 26.05 33.44 17.75
C ALA A 883 25.13 34.47 17.05
N ASN A 884 25.22 34.59 15.72
CA ASN A 884 24.48 35.57 14.93
C ASN A 884 23.39 34.90 14.09
N TYR A 885 22.38 35.69 13.73
CA TYR A 885 21.30 35.29 12.84
C TYR A 885 21.42 36.09 11.55
N GLU A 886 21.16 35.45 10.43
CA GLU A 886 21.19 36.11 9.13
C GLU A 886 19.91 35.80 8.36
N LEU A 887 19.29 36.85 7.83
CA LEU A 887 18.25 36.71 6.83
C LEU A 887 18.90 36.55 5.46
N VAL A 888 18.80 35.36 4.89
CA VAL A 888 19.20 35.07 3.52
C VAL A 888 17.99 35.31 2.64
N VAL A 889 18.09 36.27 1.71
CA VAL A 889 17.03 36.57 0.73
C VAL A 889 17.58 36.38 -0.69
N GLU A 890 16.94 35.50 -1.43
CA GLU A 890 17.19 35.22 -2.84
C GLU A 890 16.05 35.84 -3.66
N ASN A 891 16.40 36.70 -4.63
CA ASN A 891 15.47 37.22 -5.62
C ASN A 891 15.34 36.25 -6.80
N ARG A 892 14.23 35.53 -6.87
CA ARG A 892 13.93 34.56 -7.95
C ARG A 892 13.38 35.22 -9.22
N SER A 893 13.06 36.51 -9.16
CA SER A 893 12.49 37.24 -10.29
C SER A 893 13.56 37.73 -11.27
N GLY A 894 13.17 37.96 -12.51
CA GLY A 894 13.96 38.65 -13.54
C GLY A 894 14.06 40.16 -13.34
N GLN A 895 13.36 40.74 -12.35
CA GLN A 895 13.39 42.17 -12.03
C GLN A 895 14.13 42.46 -10.71
N PRO A 896 14.72 43.67 -10.54
CA PRO A 896 15.22 44.11 -9.24
C PRO A 896 14.11 44.16 -8.19
N GLN A 897 14.45 43.86 -6.92
CA GLN A 897 13.51 43.91 -5.80
C GLN A 897 13.97 44.91 -4.75
N HIS A 898 13.07 45.82 -4.37
CA HIS A 898 13.26 46.82 -3.32
C HIS A 898 12.42 46.45 -2.10
N LEU A 899 13.08 45.97 -1.04
CA LEU A 899 12.39 45.36 0.10
C LEU A 899 12.49 46.23 1.35
N LYS A 900 11.37 46.34 2.06
CA LYS A 900 11.31 46.84 3.42
C LYS A 900 11.13 45.68 4.39
N ILE A 901 12.16 45.41 5.19
CA ILE A 901 12.16 44.36 6.20
C ILE A 901 11.65 44.97 7.51
N GLU A 902 10.56 44.41 8.04
CA GLU A 902 9.88 44.90 9.23
C GLU A 902 9.87 43.83 10.33
N HIS A 903 10.26 44.26 11.52
CA HIS A 903 10.08 43.57 12.77
C HIS A 903 9.41 44.52 13.78
N SER A 904 8.89 44.00 14.90
CA SER A 904 8.24 44.85 15.92
C SER A 904 9.15 45.97 16.44
N ASN A 905 10.46 45.71 16.48
CA ASN A 905 11.48 46.57 17.08
C ASN A 905 12.39 47.31 16.08
N PHE A 906 12.36 46.97 14.79
CA PHE A 906 13.17 47.69 13.80
C PHE A 906 12.59 47.59 12.39
N GLN A 907 13.09 48.44 11.52
CA GLN A 907 12.78 48.46 10.10
C GLN A 907 14.06 48.76 9.31
N THR A 908 14.34 48.01 8.26
CA THR A 908 15.48 48.26 7.36
C THR A 908 15.09 47.98 5.91
N THR A 909 15.99 48.28 4.97
CA THR A 909 15.77 48.08 3.53
C THR A 909 16.83 47.16 2.93
N LEU A 910 16.42 46.30 2.00
CA LEU A 910 17.32 45.43 1.24
C LEU A 910 16.98 45.53 -0.25
N ASN A 911 17.99 45.85 -1.07
CA ASN A 911 17.86 45.92 -2.52
C ASN A 911 18.55 44.70 -3.14
N LEU A 912 17.85 43.97 -4.02
CA LEU A 912 18.35 42.79 -4.71
C LEU A 912 18.29 43.01 -6.23
N LYS A 913 19.38 42.68 -6.93
CA LYS A 913 19.38 42.51 -8.39
C LYS A 913 18.62 41.23 -8.78
N PRO A 914 18.23 41.06 -10.05
CA PRO A 914 17.67 39.80 -10.54
C PRO A 914 18.58 38.61 -10.21
N GLN A 915 18.02 37.51 -9.71
CA GLN A 915 18.76 36.28 -9.35
C GLN A 915 19.86 36.49 -8.29
N GLU A 916 19.85 37.60 -7.56
CA GLU A 916 20.82 37.88 -6.50
C GLU A 916 20.35 37.29 -5.17
N THR A 917 21.29 36.70 -4.44
CA THR A 917 21.13 36.34 -3.02
C THR A 917 21.93 37.30 -2.17
N LYS A 918 21.30 37.89 -1.14
CA LYS A 918 21.99 38.66 -0.11
C LYS A 918 21.71 38.12 1.27
N GLU A 919 22.68 38.33 2.14
CA GLU A 919 22.58 38.05 3.57
C GLU A 919 22.48 39.39 4.30
N LEU A 920 21.54 39.48 5.23
CA LEU A 920 21.41 40.60 6.15
C LEU A 920 21.58 40.08 7.57
N GLU A 921 22.58 40.60 8.28
CA GLU A 921 22.79 40.29 9.69
C GLU A 921 21.63 40.83 10.53
N LEU A 922 21.06 39.96 11.36
CA LEU A 922 19.99 40.25 12.29
C LEU A 922 20.54 40.21 13.72
N SER A 923 20.28 41.26 14.50
CA SER A 923 20.67 41.31 15.90
C SER A 923 20.01 40.17 16.68
N SER A 924 20.77 39.43 17.48
CA SER A 924 20.23 38.38 18.36
C SER A 924 19.17 38.88 19.35
N THR A 925 19.15 40.19 19.64
CA THR A 925 18.20 40.84 20.56
C THR A 925 16.75 40.87 20.08
N ILE A 926 16.50 40.62 18.78
CA ILE A 926 15.14 40.59 18.24
C ILE A 926 14.48 39.21 18.40
N PHE A 927 15.26 38.18 18.71
CA PHE A 927 14.79 36.81 18.83
C PHE A 927 14.50 36.44 20.29
N SER A 928 13.54 35.55 20.46
CA SER A 928 13.16 34.93 21.74
C SER A 928 12.92 33.44 21.54
N LYS A 929 12.88 32.65 22.61
CA LYS A 929 12.66 31.20 22.50
C LYS A 929 11.40 30.85 21.70
N GLY A 930 11.49 29.81 20.87
CA GLY A 930 10.40 29.35 20.01
C GLY A 930 10.34 30.12 18.68
N THR A 931 9.12 30.37 18.21
CA THR A 931 8.82 30.96 16.90
C THR A 931 9.11 32.46 16.88
N ASN A 932 9.84 32.93 15.89
CA ASN A 932 10.12 34.34 15.65
C ASN A 932 9.73 34.70 14.22
N SER A 933 9.18 35.90 14.03
CA SER A 933 8.58 36.30 12.76
C SER A 933 9.08 37.66 12.30
N LEU A 934 9.39 37.79 11.01
CA LEU A 934 9.67 39.05 10.34
C LEU A 934 8.89 39.17 9.04
N TYR A 935 8.68 40.40 8.56
CA TYR A 935 7.94 40.66 7.32
C TYR A 935 8.85 41.29 6.27
N LEU A 936 8.80 40.78 5.05
CA LEU A 936 9.40 41.37 3.86
C LEU A 936 8.28 42.02 3.06
N ASN A 937 8.35 43.33 2.88
CA ASN A 937 7.39 44.10 2.09
C ASN A 937 8.07 44.56 0.80
N GLY A 938 7.62 44.06 -0.35
CA GLY A 938 7.96 44.58 -1.68
C GLY A 938 6.87 45.52 -2.20
N GLU A 939 6.97 45.94 -3.47
CA GLU A 939 5.98 46.85 -4.09
C GLU A 939 4.57 46.25 -4.16
N ASN A 940 4.48 44.97 -4.52
CA ASN A 940 3.19 44.29 -4.79
C ASN A 940 3.00 42.99 -4.00
N TYR A 941 3.83 42.72 -2.99
CA TYR A 941 3.66 41.54 -2.14
C TYR A 941 4.25 41.75 -0.74
N ARG A 942 3.69 41.04 0.24
CA ARG A 942 4.16 41.00 1.64
C ARG A 942 4.31 39.55 2.07
N GLN A 943 5.49 39.19 2.57
CA GLN A 943 5.82 37.82 2.99
C GLN A 943 6.20 37.81 4.47
N LYS A 944 5.60 36.89 5.25
CA LYS A 944 6.01 36.60 6.63
C LYS A 944 7.05 35.48 6.60
N ILE A 945 8.15 35.65 7.34
CA ILE A 945 9.21 34.65 7.48
C ILE A 945 9.25 34.25 8.95
N ASP A 946 9.05 32.96 9.20
CA ASP A 946 9.11 32.37 10.52
C ASP A 946 10.43 31.61 10.71
N TYR A 947 10.96 31.66 11.93
CA TYR A 947 12.15 30.92 12.35
C TYR A 947 11.99 30.46 13.80
N VAL A 948 12.17 29.16 14.04
CA VAL A 948 11.97 28.56 15.36
C VAL A 948 13.34 28.27 15.98
N ASP A 949 13.59 28.85 17.16
CA ASP A 949 14.78 28.52 17.96
C ASP A 949 14.46 28.48 19.45
N TRP A 950 14.40 27.27 20.00
CA TRP A 950 14.18 27.00 21.42
C TRP A 950 15.48 26.94 22.24
N THR A 951 16.64 27.02 21.59
CA THR A 951 17.97 26.94 22.22
C THR A 951 18.51 28.30 22.68
N LEU A 952 17.78 29.39 22.38
CA LEU A 952 18.14 30.74 22.78
C LEU A 952 18.31 30.87 24.30
N HIS A 953 19.25 31.71 24.72
CA HIS A 953 19.47 32.05 26.12
C HIS A 953 19.03 33.50 26.37
N ASP A 954 17.73 33.73 26.35
CA ASP A 954 17.10 34.98 26.78
C ASP A 954 16.68 34.91 28.27
N LYS A 955 16.58 36.08 28.91
CA LYS A 955 16.05 36.23 30.28
C LYS A 955 14.92 37.27 30.31
N PRO A 956 13.80 37.04 29.59
CA PRO A 956 12.69 37.97 29.57
C PRO A 956 11.89 37.91 30.88
N SER A 957 10.95 38.85 31.07
CA SER A 957 9.99 38.80 32.18
C SER A 957 8.85 37.85 31.85
N PHE A 958 8.59 36.87 32.71
CA PHE A 958 7.50 35.92 32.56
C PHE A 958 6.38 36.19 33.56
N GLN A 959 5.14 36.03 33.10
CA GLN A 959 3.96 36.05 33.95
C GLN A 959 3.08 34.83 33.67
N GLU A 960 3.11 33.87 34.59
CA GLU A 960 2.22 32.71 34.60
C GLU A 960 0.76 33.15 34.72
N GLN A 961 -0.15 32.52 33.98
CA GLN A 961 -1.59 32.76 34.13
C GLN A 961 -2.23 31.65 34.95
N ASN A 962 -3.08 32.03 35.90
CA ASN A 962 -3.81 31.05 36.72
C ASN A 962 -5.05 30.54 35.99
N LEU A 963 -5.00 29.29 35.52
CA LEU A 963 -6.10 28.64 34.82
C LEU A 963 -7.02 27.80 35.74
N SER A 964 -6.77 27.77 37.06
CA SER A 964 -7.38 26.79 37.98
C SER A 964 -8.92 26.83 38.02
N SER A 965 -9.53 28.00 37.79
CA SER A 965 -10.97 28.18 37.72
C SER A 965 -11.61 27.70 36.40
N TYR A 966 -10.80 27.46 35.37
CA TYR A 966 -11.24 27.04 34.04
C TYR A 966 -11.01 25.54 33.79
N TYR A 967 -10.19 24.88 34.61
CA TYR A 967 -9.96 23.44 34.46
C TYR A 967 -11.26 22.66 34.62
N ASN A 968 -11.59 21.89 33.59
CA ASN A 968 -12.81 21.09 33.53
C ASN A 968 -12.54 19.59 33.78
N ALA A 969 -11.30 19.13 33.67
CA ALA A 969 -10.89 17.74 33.85
C ALA A 969 -9.47 17.58 34.39
N ARG A 970 -9.06 16.32 34.61
CA ARG A 970 -7.67 15.93 34.80
C ARG A 970 -7.12 15.26 33.54
N LEU A 971 -5.83 15.42 33.25
CA LEU A 971 -5.19 14.78 32.09
C LEU A 971 -5.39 13.25 32.03
N THR A 972 -5.40 12.61 33.19
CA THR A 972 -5.62 11.16 33.35
C THR A 972 -6.99 10.70 32.83
N ASP A 973 -7.96 11.60 32.72
CA ASP A 973 -9.34 11.27 32.39
C ASP A 973 -9.52 10.97 30.88
N ILE A 974 -8.59 11.43 30.03
CA ILE A 974 -8.78 11.50 28.56
C ILE A 974 -9.18 10.17 27.91
N PHE A 975 -8.61 9.03 28.35
CA PHE A 975 -8.97 7.69 27.86
C PHE A 975 -9.80 6.87 28.86
N GLN A 976 -10.24 7.50 29.96
CA GLN A 976 -11.16 6.91 30.96
C GLN A 976 -12.62 7.35 30.70
N GLN A 977 -12.82 8.43 29.96
CA GLN A 977 -14.14 8.90 29.52
C GLN A 977 -14.80 7.95 28.51
N GLN A 978 -16.12 8.06 28.42
CA GLN A 978 -16.91 7.50 27.33
C GLN A 978 -17.47 8.62 26.46
N TYR A 979 -16.92 8.79 25.28
CA TYR A 979 -17.34 9.74 24.25
C TYR A 979 -18.52 9.17 23.45
N LEU A 980 -19.75 9.37 23.94
CA LEU A 980 -20.95 8.72 23.40
C LEU A 980 -21.79 9.60 22.47
N SER A 981 -21.53 10.91 22.41
CA SER A 981 -22.31 11.86 21.60
C SER A 981 -21.46 13.07 21.19
N PRO A 982 -21.66 13.61 19.97
CA PRO A 982 -22.53 13.11 18.91
C PRO A 982 -21.97 11.85 18.25
N ARG A 983 -22.86 11.02 17.68
CA ARG A 983 -22.54 9.80 16.93
C ARG A 983 -23.45 9.71 15.70
N PRO A 984 -23.00 9.14 14.56
CA PRO A 984 -23.81 8.98 13.37
C PRO A 984 -25.00 8.03 13.61
N GLU A 985 -26.14 8.31 12.97
CA GLU A 985 -27.32 7.45 13.07
C GLU A 985 -27.24 6.20 12.16
N GLY A 986 -26.36 6.22 11.16
CA GLY A 986 -26.23 5.18 10.14
C GLY A 986 -25.18 4.12 10.43
N PRO A 987 -25.18 3.00 9.68
CA PRO A 987 -24.05 2.09 9.62
C PRO A 987 -22.73 2.77 9.27
N THR A 988 -21.74 2.66 10.16
CA THR A 988 -20.43 3.28 10.00
C THR A 988 -19.39 2.64 10.92
N LEU A 989 -18.12 2.75 10.54
CA LEU A 989 -16.96 2.52 11.40
C LEU A 989 -16.58 3.85 12.06
N GLN A 990 -16.24 3.82 13.33
CA GLN A 990 -15.94 5.03 14.11
C GLN A 990 -14.98 4.72 15.26
N LEU A 991 -14.40 5.77 15.87
CA LEU A 991 -13.58 5.59 17.06
C LEU A 991 -14.36 4.88 18.17
N PRO A 992 -13.74 3.92 18.88
CA PRO A 992 -14.29 3.37 20.12
C PRO A 992 -14.63 4.46 21.14
N TRP A 993 -15.56 4.20 22.06
CA TRP A 993 -16.02 5.21 23.04
C TRP A 993 -14.93 5.80 23.92
N GLN A 994 -13.75 5.20 24.03
CA GLN A 994 -12.65 5.72 24.84
C GLN A 994 -11.77 6.73 24.07
N GLY A 995 -12.10 7.04 22.80
CA GLY A 995 -11.41 8.06 22.01
C GLY A 995 -10.04 7.64 21.45
N ILE A 996 -9.73 6.33 21.48
CA ILE A 996 -8.51 5.73 20.93
C ILE A 996 -8.79 4.30 20.45
N GLY A 997 -8.09 3.87 19.40
CA GLY A 997 -8.25 2.56 18.77
C GLY A 997 -8.93 2.64 17.42
N ASN A 998 -9.39 1.49 16.93
CA ASN A 998 -10.16 1.34 15.69
C ASN A 998 -11.00 0.06 15.80
N TRP A 999 -11.74 -0.32 14.77
CA TRP A 999 -12.61 -1.49 14.84
C TRP A 999 -11.87 -2.84 14.95
N CYS A 1000 -10.62 -2.92 14.46
CA CYS A 1000 -9.75 -4.10 14.62
C CYS A 1000 -9.17 -4.21 16.04
N TYR A 1001 -8.93 -3.07 16.68
CA TYR A 1001 -8.40 -2.97 18.04
C TYR A 1001 -9.31 -2.10 18.92
N PRO A 1002 -10.59 -2.49 19.12
CA PRO A 1002 -11.62 -1.62 19.69
C PRO A 1002 -11.50 -1.43 21.20
N LEU A 1003 -10.70 -2.27 21.87
CA LEU A 1003 -10.45 -2.22 23.31
C LEU A 1003 -9.11 -1.53 23.64
N THR A 1004 -8.46 -0.92 22.64
CA THR A 1004 -7.23 -0.16 22.84
C THR A 1004 -7.47 0.97 23.84
N THR A 1005 -6.52 1.16 24.76
CA THR A 1005 -6.47 2.29 25.68
C THR A 1005 -5.00 2.65 25.95
N ALA A 1006 -4.77 3.85 26.49
CA ALA A 1006 -3.47 4.27 26.98
C ALA A 1006 -3.61 4.79 28.41
N ASN A 1007 -2.62 4.51 29.25
CA ASN A 1007 -2.61 4.97 30.63
C ASN A 1007 -1.82 6.27 30.75
N ILE A 1008 -2.51 7.36 31.08
CA ILE A 1008 -1.91 8.68 31.29
C ILE A 1008 -1.62 8.88 32.78
N ASP A 1009 -0.43 9.36 33.10
CA ASP A 1009 0.06 9.57 34.46
C ASP A 1009 0.72 10.94 34.54
N ASP A 1010 0.08 11.88 35.23
CA ASP A 1010 0.51 13.28 35.39
C ASP A 1010 1.34 13.54 36.64
N SER A 1011 1.74 12.49 37.37
CA SER A 1011 2.38 12.62 38.69
C SER A 1011 3.69 13.42 38.66
N GLY A 1012 4.47 13.33 37.58
CA GLY A 1012 5.75 14.02 37.43
C GLY A 1012 5.59 15.53 37.34
N ILE A 1013 4.69 16.01 36.47
CA ILE A 1013 4.43 17.45 36.33
C ILE A 1013 3.76 18.02 37.57
N MET A 1014 2.82 17.28 38.19
CA MET A 1014 2.17 17.69 39.44
C MET A 1014 3.17 17.79 40.59
N LYS A 1015 4.15 16.88 40.66
CA LYS A 1015 5.22 16.93 41.66
C LYS A 1015 6.11 18.15 41.46
N LYS A 1016 6.51 18.46 40.22
CA LYS A 1016 7.31 19.65 39.91
C LYS A 1016 6.60 20.95 40.27
N ASP A 1017 5.31 21.06 39.97
CA ASP A 1017 4.52 22.23 40.35
C ASP A 1017 4.46 22.43 41.88
N LYS A 1018 4.21 21.35 42.65
CA LYS A 1018 4.22 21.38 44.12
C LYS A 1018 5.56 21.82 44.72
N GLN A 1019 6.66 21.57 44.01
CA GLN A 1019 8.00 21.97 44.40
C GLN A 1019 8.36 23.39 43.93
N GLY A 1020 7.48 24.06 43.17
CA GLY A 1020 7.75 25.37 42.57
C GLY A 1020 8.77 25.33 41.44
N ASP A 1021 8.99 24.16 40.83
CA ASP A 1021 10.02 23.89 39.81
C ASP A 1021 9.40 23.38 38.49
N LEU A 1022 8.17 23.81 38.17
CA LEU A 1022 7.57 23.52 36.87
C LEU A 1022 8.11 24.51 35.81
N THR A 1023 9.41 24.41 35.54
CA THR A 1023 10.12 25.25 34.57
C THR A 1023 10.72 24.41 33.45
N TYR A 1024 10.52 24.83 32.20
CA TYR A 1024 11.06 24.16 31.01
C TYR A 1024 11.76 25.16 30.11
N LEU A 1025 13.01 24.90 29.72
CA LEU A 1025 13.84 25.84 28.95
C LEU A 1025 13.90 27.25 29.60
N GLY A 1026 13.79 27.34 30.92
CA GLY A 1026 13.75 28.61 31.66
C GLY A 1026 12.41 29.36 31.62
N ILE A 1027 11.35 28.75 31.07
CA ILE A 1027 9.99 29.30 31.06
C ILE A 1027 9.20 28.67 32.23
N PRO A 1028 8.70 29.47 33.19
CA PRO A 1028 7.92 28.96 34.31
C PRO A 1028 6.47 28.66 33.88
N PHE A 1029 5.87 27.64 34.49
CA PHE A 1029 4.47 27.25 34.33
C PHE A 1029 3.86 26.91 35.68
N GLN A 1030 2.52 26.91 35.74
CA GLN A 1030 1.79 26.74 36.99
C GLN A 1030 0.54 25.85 36.86
N LEU A 1031 0.32 25.01 37.87
CA LEU A 1031 -0.83 24.10 38.04
C LEU A 1031 -1.45 24.24 39.45
N LYS A 1032 -2.22 25.31 39.68
CA LYS A 1032 -2.83 25.64 40.99
C LYS A 1032 -4.07 24.79 41.39
N ASN A 1033 -4.09 23.48 41.12
CA ASN A 1033 -5.19 22.59 41.51
C ASN A 1033 -4.78 21.10 41.49
N ASP A 1034 -5.04 20.38 42.58
CA ASP A 1034 -4.67 18.96 42.75
C ASP A 1034 -5.66 17.95 42.12
N SER A 1035 -6.88 18.40 41.83
CA SER A 1035 -7.98 17.55 41.34
C SER A 1035 -8.20 17.64 39.83
N LYS A 1036 -7.98 18.82 39.25
CA LYS A 1036 -8.12 19.12 37.81
C LYS A 1036 -6.94 19.96 37.37
N ASN A 1037 -6.41 19.72 36.18
CA ASN A 1037 -5.17 20.35 35.71
C ASN A 1037 -5.15 20.66 34.20
N VAL A 1038 -6.30 20.58 33.53
CA VAL A 1038 -6.40 20.84 32.10
C VAL A 1038 -7.76 21.44 31.73
N VAL A 1039 -7.75 22.33 30.74
CA VAL A 1039 -8.95 22.83 30.04
C VAL A 1039 -9.11 22.03 28.76
N PHE A 1040 -9.97 21.01 28.75
CA PHE A 1040 -10.29 20.26 27.54
C PHE A 1040 -11.39 20.92 26.71
N VAL A 1041 -11.24 20.82 25.39
CA VAL A 1041 -12.30 21.05 24.40
C VAL A 1041 -12.41 19.86 23.46
N SER A 1042 -13.61 19.62 22.93
CA SER A 1042 -13.87 18.59 21.92
C SER A 1042 -15.17 18.90 21.17
N GLN A 1043 -15.37 18.27 20.01
CA GLN A 1043 -16.67 18.23 19.35
C GLN A 1043 -17.60 17.17 19.99
N TRP A 1044 -17.09 16.30 20.87
CA TRP A 1044 -17.91 15.46 21.74
C TRP A 1044 -18.49 16.23 22.93
N ASP A 1045 -19.69 15.85 23.35
CA ASP A 1045 -20.47 16.51 24.41
C ASP A 1045 -19.81 16.42 25.81
N ASN A 1046 -18.78 15.58 25.97
CA ASN A 1046 -18.02 15.46 27.21
C ASN A 1046 -17.31 16.77 27.61
N TYR A 1047 -16.98 17.61 26.63
CA TYR A 1047 -16.28 18.88 26.83
C TYR A 1047 -16.88 19.98 25.96
N PRO A 1048 -16.77 21.26 26.36
CA PRO A 1048 -17.23 22.36 25.51
C PRO A 1048 -16.45 22.41 24.19
N THR A 1049 -17.09 22.86 23.11
CA THR A 1049 -16.43 23.07 21.81
C THR A 1049 -15.45 24.23 21.82
N SER A 1050 -15.59 25.18 22.76
CA SER A 1050 -14.66 26.27 22.97
C SER A 1050 -14.64 26.74 24.42
N VAL A 1051 -13.48 27.19 24.91
CA VAL A 1051 -13.35 27.86 26.23
C VAL A 1051 -12.60 29.17 26.06
N LYS A 1052 -13.18 30.26 26.60
CA LYS A 1052 -12.60 31.61 26.58
C LYS A 1052 -12.09 32.00 27.97
N ILE A 1053 -10.83 32.43 28.04
CA ILE A 1053 -10.13 32.82 29.27
C ILE A 1053 -9.68 34.28 29.13
N PRO A 1054 -10.10 35.19 30.01
CA PRO A 1054 -9.68 36.59 30.00
C PRO A 1054 -8.17 36.75 30.18
N LEU A 1055 -7.57 37.68 29.43
CA LEU A 1055 -6.17 38.07 29.54
C LEU A 1055 -6.08 39.59 29.73
N THR A 1056 -5.00 40.07 30.33
CA THR A 1056 -4.81 41.50 30.62
C THR A 1056 -3.43 42.00 30.20
N GLY A 1057 -3.29 43.31 30.03
CA GLY A 1057 -2.03 43.99 29.67
C GLY A 1057 -1.54 43.67 28.26
N GLN A 1058 -0.23 43.83 28.04
CA GLN A 1058 0.47 43.58 26.77
C GLN A 1058 1.51 42.47 26.94
N ALA A 1059 1.78 41.69 25.89
CA ALA A 1059 2.80 40.65 25.89
C ALA A 1059 3.43 40.52 24.49
N ASN A 1060 4.70 40.15 24.46
CA ASN A 1060 5.46 39.88 23.24
C ASN A 1060 5.21 38.46 22.70
N LYS A 1061 4.95 37.51 23.60
CA LYS A 1061 4.80 36.09 23.27
C LYS A 1061 4.01 35.36 24.35
N MET A 1062 3.41 34.26 23.97
CA MET A 1062 2.76 33.30 24.87
C MET A 1062 3.41 31.93 24.70
N TYR A 1063 3.68 31.25 25.81
CA TYR A 1063 4.14 29.86 25.85
C TYR A 1063 3.05 28.98 26.45
N LEU A 1064 2.86 27.80 25.89
CA LEU A 1064 1.70 26.94 26.13
C LEU A 1064 2.16 25.50 26.39
N LEU A 1065 1.60 24.86 27.41
CA LEU A 1065 1.62 23.40 27.54
C LEU A 1065 0.29 22.85 27.06
N VAL A 1066 0.33 22.02 26.01
CA VAL A 1066 -0.85 21.47 25.35
C VAL A 1066 -0.74 19.95 25.30
N ALA A 1067 -1.80 19.23 25.62
CA ALA A 1067 -1.85 17.78 25.44
C ALA A 1067 -3.25 17.37 24.97
N GLY A 1068 -3.34 16.27 24.24
CA GLY A 1068 -4.63 15.77 23.77
C GLY A 1068 -4.47 14.55 22.86
N SER A 1069 -5.57 14.02 22.36
CA SER A 1069 -5.57 12.85 21.48
C SER A 1069 -6.13 13.20 20.11
N THR A 1070 -5.60 12.52 19.09
CA THR A 1070 -6.06 12.59 17.69
C THR A 1070 -5.81 11.23 17.03
N ASN A 1071 -6.17 11.09 15.76
CA ASN A 1071 -6.09 9.85 15.01
C ASN A 1071 -5.67 10.12 13.54
N PRO A 1072 -5.31 9.07 12.78
CA PRO A 1072 -4.77 9.22 11.43
C PRO A 1072 -5.73 9.91 10.44
N MET A 1073 -7.04 9.74 10.60
CA MET A 1073 -8.06 10.40 9.75
C MET A 1073 -8.21 11.90 10.05
N GLN A 1074 -7.58 12.40 11.11
CA GLN A 1074 -7.53 13.82 11.44
C GLN A 1074 -6.17 14.44 11.09
N SER A 1075 -5.37 13.76 10.26
CA SER A 1075 -4.01 14.16 9.92
C SER A 1075 -3.96 15.28 8.86
N GLN A 1076 -3.00 16.20 9.02
CA GLN A 1076 -2.69 17.27 8.07
C GLN A 1076 -3.81 18.29 7.82
N PHE A 1077 -4.71 18.47 8.79
CA PHE A 1077 -5.61 19.64 8.86
C PHE A 1077 -5.83 20.08 10.32
N VAL A 1078 -6.53 21.20 10.48
CA VAL A 1078 -6.68 21.87 11.78
C VAL A 1078 -7.53 21.04 12.74
N ASN A 1079 -6.92 20.56 13.81
CA ASN A 1079 -7.61 19.83 14.87
C ASN A 1079 -8.21 20.77 15.92
N ALA A 1080 -7.50 21.87 16.24
CA ALA A 1080 -7.98 22.91 17.14
C ALA A 1080 -7.31 24.26 16.85
N LYS A 1081 -7.86 25.33 17.41
CA LYS A 1081 -7.30 26.69 17.33
C LYS A 1081 -7.08 27.26 18.71
N ILE A 1082 -5.97 27.95 18.88
CA ILE A 1082 -5.70 28.82 20.03
C ILE A 1082 -5.72 30.25 19.52
N LYS A 1083 -6.79 30.98 19.82
CA LYS A 1083 -7.04 32.34 19.33
C LYS A 1083 -6.85 33.35 20.46
N VAL A 1084 -5.97 34.33 20.26
CA VAL A 1084 -5.77 35.44 21.18
C VAL A 1084 -6.47 36.68 20.63
N ASN A 1085 -7.51 37.14 21.34
CA ASN A 1085 -8.28 38.33 20.99
C ASN A 1085 -7.70 39.57 21.70
N TYR A 1086 -7.64 40.68 20.97
CA TYR A 1086 -7.19 41.98 21.44
C TYR A 1086 -8.38 42.93 21.69
N LYS A 1087 -8.19 43.92 22.55
CA LYS A 1087 -9.23 44.93 22.85
C LYS A 1087 -9.59 45.82 21.64
N ASP A 1088 -8.73 45.89 20.64
CA ASP A 1088 -8.96 46.61 19.38
C ASP A 1088 -9.81 45.82 18.38
N GLY A 1089 -10.26 44.61 18.74
CA GLY A 1089 -11.08 43.73 17.90
C GLY A 1089 -10.30 42.81 16.97
N THR A 1090 -8.96 42.94 16.91
CA THR A 1090 -8.10 42.04 16.13
C THR A 1090 -7.74 40.76 16.90
N SER A 1091 -7.14 39.77 16.23
CA SER A 1091 -6.67 38.54 16.87
C SER A 1091 -5.45 37.92 16.21
N ASP A 1092 -4.66 37.21 16.99
CA ASP A 1092 -3.64 36.26 16.51
C ASP A 1092 -4.13 34.82 16.74
N THR A 1093 -3.69 33.85 15.93
CA THR A 1093 -4.18 32.46 16.00
C THR A 1093 -3.04 31.47 15.77
N LEU A 1094 -3.00 30.43 16.61
CA LEU A 1094 -2.19 29.23 16.44
C LEU A 1094 -3.12 28.06 16.11
N ASP A 1095 -3.03 27.56 14.89
CA ASP A 1095 -3.71 26.32 14.49
C ASP A 1095 -2.89 25.11 14.97
N LEU A 1096 -3.55 24.12 15.56
CA LEU A 1096 -2.96 22.85 15.97
C LEU A 1096 -3.20 21.82 14.87
N VAL A 1097 -2.12 21.39 14.21
CA VAL A 1097 -2.13 20.48 13.06
C VAL A 1097 -1.13 19.35 13.32
N ASN A 1098 -1.58 18.11 13.27
CA ASN A 1098 -0.70 16.95 13.24
C ASN A 1098 -0.26 16.58 11.81
N PRO A 1099 0.93 15.98 11.63
CA PRO A 1099 2.01 15.83 12.60
C PRO A 1099 2.88 17.10 12.77
N ILE A 1100 2.43 18.24 12.24
CA ILE A 1100 3.23 19.47 12.07
C ILE A 1100 3.69 20.08 13.40
N ASN A 1101 2.77 20.45 14.28
CA ASN A 1101 3.09 21.18 15.51
C ASN A 1101 2.41 20.60 16.77
N TRP A 1102 1.52 19.62 16.64
CA TRP A 1102 0.81 19.05 17.79
C TRP A 1102 0.74 17.53 17.71
N TRP A 1103 1.16 16.87 18.79
CA TRP A 1103 1.43 15.44 18.86
C TRP A 1103 0.52 14.80 19.93
N PRO A 1104 0.02 13.57 19.70
CA PRO A 1104 -0.93 12.93 20.59
C PRO A 1104 -0.27 12.56 21.90
N ILE A 1105 -1.04 12.64 22.99
CA ILE A 1105 -0.56 12.52 24.37
C ILE A 1105 0.09 11.15 24.63
N GLU A 1106 -0.38 10.09 23.99
CA GLU A 1106 0.04 8.71 24.28
C GLU A 1106 1.30 8.25 23.55
N GLN A 1107 1.72 8.93 22.48
CA GLN A 1107 2.80 8.45 21.60
C GLN A 1107 3.52 9.57 20.84
N ASP A 1108 4.73 9.28 20.36
CA ASP A 1108 5.46 10.12 19.40
C ASP A 1108 5.20 9.67 17.96
N TYR A 1109 5.25 10.64 17.03
CA TYR A 1109 5.19 10.34 15.60
C TYR A 1109 6.43 9.61 15.08
N LEU A 1110 6.23 8.90 13.97
CA LEU A 1110 7.31 8.27 13.22
C LEU A 1110 7.91 9.30 12.26
N ASP A 1111 9.22 9.24 12.13
CA ASP A 1111 9.99 9.88 11.07
C ASP A 1111 10.97 8.85 10.52
N ASP A 1112 10.77 8.45 9.26
CA ASP A 1112 11.62 7.51 8.52
C ASP A 1112 12.38 8.18 7.36
N ASN A 1113 12.28 9.51 7.23
CA ASN A 1113 12.73 10.36 6.12
C ASN A 1113 12.19 9.99 4.72
N TYR A 1114 11.14 9.16 4.63
CA TYR A 1114 10.56 8.79 3.34
C TYR A 1114 9.04 8.85 3.39
N ALA A 1115 8.37 7.79 3.85
CA ALA A 1115 6.91 7.78 3.95
C ALA A 1115 6.43 8.84 4.94
N PHE A 1116 7.22 9.07 5.99
CA PHE A 1116 6.99 10.07 7.02
C PHE A 1116 8.26 10.90 7.20
N GLU A 1117 8.17 12.16 6.82
CA GLU A 1117 9.22 13.15 7.07
C GLU A 1117 8.61 14.31 7.87
N ILE A 1118 9.26 14.67 8.98
CA ILE A 1118 8.90 15.84 9.77
C ILE A 1118 10.13 16.74 9.80
N PRO A 1119 10.07 17.97 9.24
CA PRO A 1119 11.22 18.86 9.25
C PRO A 1119 11.75 19.08 10.67
N ASP A 1120 13.06 18.96 10.87
CA ASP A 1120 13.72 18.98 12.17
C ASP A 1120 13.37 20.23 13.00
N GLU A 1121 13.20 21.38 12.35
CA GLU A 1121 12.82 22.65 12.95
C GLU A 1121 11.35 22.72 13.41
N ARG A 1122 10.50 21.82 12.89
CA ARG A 1122 9.07 21.73 13.26
C ARG A 1122 8.80 20.70 14.35
N ILE A 1123 9.73 19.78 14.60
CA ILE A 1123 9.60 18.80 15.68
C ILE A 1123 9.53 19.52 17.03
N PRO A 1124 8.41 19.43 17.78
CA PRO A 1124 8.21 20.20 18.99
C PRO A 1124 8.97 19.60 20.18
N TYR A 1125 9.21 20.43 21.20
CA TYR A 1125 9.61 19.93 22.52
C TYR A 1125 8.42 19.29 23.23
N ARG A 1126 8.69 18.21 23.95
CA ARG A 1126 7.70 17.43 24.68
C ARG A 1126 8.12 17.23 26.14
N ILE A 1127 7.13 17.13 27.01
CA ILE A 1127 7.29 16.92 28.45
C ILE A 1127 6.63 15.59 28.81
N SER A 1128 7.40 14.62 29.30
CA SER A 1128 6.84 13.39 29.88
C SER A 1128 5.99 13.76 31.10
N LEU A 1129 4.72 13.37 31.10
CA LEU A 1129 3.79 13.69 32.18
C LEU A 1129 4.16 12.97 33.49
N LYS A 1130 4.67 11.74 33.36
CA LYS A 1130 5.02 10.88 34.50
C LYS A 1130 6.36 11.25 35.14
N SER A 1131 7.38 11.58 34.36
CA SER A 1131 8.70 11.93 34.90
C SER A 1131 8.91 13.44 35.05
N GLY A 1132 8.17 14.25 34.30
CA GLY A 1132 8.41 15.68 34.14
C GLY A 1132 9.67 16.01 33.31
N GLU A 1133 10.25 15.04 32.58
CA GLU A 1133 11.43 15.22 31.72
C GLU A 1133 11.06 15.94 30.41
N LEU A 1134 11.90 16.89 30.00
CA LEU A 1134 11.82 17.57 28.71
C LEU A 1134 12.68 16.82 27.68
N TYR A 1135 12.13 16.60 26.49
CA TYR A 1135 12.85 16.00 25.37
C TYR A 1135 12.33 16.56 24.03
N LYS A 1136 13.02 16.29 22.92
CA LYS A 1136 12.55 16.67 21.59
C LYS A 1136 11.69 15.52 21.03
N GLY A 1137 10.54 15.82 20.42
CA GLY A 1137 9.65 14.80 19.88
C GLY A 1137 10.38 13.77 19.02
N GLY A 1138 10.09 12.48 19.21
CA GLY A 1138 10.76 11.41 18.51
C GLY A 1138 12.05 10.92 19.17
N SER A 1139 12.69 11.75 20.01
CA SER A 1139 13.96 11.44 20.68
C SER A 1139 13.81 10.77 22.06
N TRP A 1140 12.65 10.16 22.35
CA TRP A 1140 12.41 9.53 23.64
C TRP A 1140 13.28 8.27 23.80
N ARG A 1141 13.86 8.07 25.00
CA ARG A 1141 14.89 7.04 25.23
C ARG A 1141 14.36 5.62 25.09
N GLN A 1142 13.13 5.38 25.56
CA GLN A 1142 12.54 4.06 25.59
C GLN A 1142 11.02 4.15 25.37
N TYR A 1143 10.60 3.85 24.16
CA TYR A 1143 9.18 3.68 23.85
C TYR A 1143 8.64 2.36 24.41
N THR A 1144 7.36 2.36 24.73
CA THR A 1144 6.57 1.16 25.06
C THR A 1144 5.59 0.84 23.94
N ASP A 1145 4.95 -0.32 24.04
CA ASP A 1145 3.95 -0.75 23.07
C ASP A 1145 2.52 -0.55 23.60
N ILE A 1146 1.67 0.06 22.78
CA ILE A 1146 0.22 -0.11 22.85
C ILE A 1146 -0.12 -1.25 21.89
N LYS A 1147 -0.41 -2.43 22.46
CA LYS A 1147 -0.57 -3.69 21.71
C LYS A 1147 -1.49 -3.54 20.49
N GLY A 1148 -0.93 -3.79 19.31
CA GLY A 1148 -1.67 -3.76 18.03
C GLY A 1148 -1.93 -2.36 17.47
N TYR A 1149 -1.55 -1.31 18.19
CA TYR A 1149 -1.83 0.09 17.82
C TYR A 1149 -0.55 0.88 17.57
N SER A 1150 0.41 0.89 18.50
CA SER A 1150 1.65 1.67 18.40
C SER A 1150 2.81 1.02 19.16
N ASN A 1151 4.04 1.16 18.64
CA ASN A 1151 5.29 0.83 19.34
C ASN A 1151 6.10 2.10 19.71
N ARG A 1152 5.47 3.27 19.59
CA ARG A 1152 6.05 4.59 19.91
C ARG A 1152 5.34 5.22 21.10
N ALA A 1153 4.75 4.40 21.97
CA ALA A 1153 4.02 4.88 23.12
C ALA A 1153 4.96 5.42 24.19
N ILE A 1154 4.51 6.45 24.89
CA ILE A 1154 5.25 7.10 25.96
C ILE A 1154 4.59 6.70 27.27
N GLU A 1155 5.34 6.08 28.18
CA GLU A 1155 4.81 5.66 29.47
C GLU A 1155 4.29 6.88 30.27
N GLY A 1156 2.99 6.88 30.58
CA GLY A 1156 2.30 7.99 31.25
C GLY A 1156 1.95 9.18 30.35
N GLY A 1157 2.34 9.15 29.08
CA GLY A 1157 2.07 10.18 28.08
C GLY A 1157 2.98 11.41 28.15
N ALA A 1158 2.80 12.33 27.20
CA ALA A 1158 3.56 13.57 27.11
C ALA A 1158 2.73 14.76 26.61
N ALA A 1159 3.01 15.95 27.17
CA ALA A 1159 2.51 17.23 26.67
C ALA A 1159 3.48 17.84 25.65
N THR A 1160 2.96 18.68 24.76
CA THR A 1160 3.72 19.47 23.78
C THR A 1160 3.91 20.90 24.29
N LEU A 1161 5.13 21.41 24.21
CA LEU A 1161 5.46 22.81 24.45
C LEU A 1161 5.32 23.60 23.15
N LEU A 1162 4.47 24.62 23.16
CA LEU A 1162 4.20 25.49 22.01
C LEU A 1162 4.40 26.96 22.37
N ASP A 1163 4.52 27.79 21.33
CA ASP A 1163 4.52 29.24 21.47
C ASP A 1163 3.65 29.93 20.42
N LEU A 1164 3.21 31.15 20.74
CA LEU A 1164 2.51 32.05 19.85
C LEU A 1164 3.11 33.46 20.01
N PRO A 1165 3.80 34.00 18.98
CA PRO A 1165 4.20 35.40 18.95
C PRO A 1165 2.97 36.32 19.05
N LEU A 1166 3.06 37.37 19.87
CA LEU A 1166 1.98 38.33 20.12
C LEU A 1166 2.43 39.75 19.80
N ASN A 1167 1.46 40.60 19.45
CA ASN A 1167 1.75 42.01 19.26
C ASN A 1167 1.78 42.79 20.60
N VAL A 1168 2.98 43.12 21.08
CA VAL A 1168 3.18 43.88 22.32
C VAL A 1168 2.54 45.28 22.31
N LYS A 1169 2.29 45.86 21.13
CA LYS A 1169 1.62 47.16 21.03
C LYS A 1169 0.12 47.06 21.31
N LYS A 1170 -0.46 45.86 21.32
CA LYS A 1170 -1.89 45.62 21.49
C LYS A 1170 -2.22 45.10 22.88
N THR A 1171 -3.31 45.60 23.46
CA THR A 1171 -3.80 45.11 24.76
C THR A 1171 -4.59 43.82 24.59
N LEU A 1172 -4.17 42.78 25.31
CA LEU A 1172 -4.84 41.49 25.36
C LEU A 1172 -6.25 41.62 25.96
N GLN A 1173 -7.19 40.84 25.42
CA GLN A 1173 -8.55 40.70 25.94
C GLN A 1173 -8.79 39.29 26.46
N SER A 1174 -8.46 38.26 25.68
CA SER A 1174 -8.70 36.86 26.04
C SER A 1174 -7.94 35.90 25.14
N ILE A 1175 -7.69 34.69 25.64
CA ILE A 1175 -7.37 33.50 24.83
C ILE A 1175 -8.60 32.62 24.72
N GLU A 1176 -8.78 31.98 23.58
CA GLU A 1176 -9.86 31.04 23.29
C GLU A 1176 -9.27 29.76 22.71
N LEU A 1177 -9.54 28.63 23.36
CA LEU A 1177 -9.22 27.30 22.87
C LEU A 1177 -10.47 26.76 22.17
N ILE A 1178 -10.37 26.34 20.91
CA ILE A 1178 -11.51 25.94 20.06
C ILE A 1178 -11.23 24.57 19.43
N ALA A 1179 -12.09 23.59 19.67
CA ALA A 1179 -12.04 22.31 18.97
C ALA A 1179 -12.55 22.45 17.53
N VAL A 1180 -11.85 21.87 16.56
CA VAL A 1180 -12.20 21.94 15.14
C VAL A 1180 -12.51 20.56 14.57
N ALA A 1181 -11.62 19.59 14.76
CA ALA A 1181 -11.78 18.19 14.37
C ALA A 1181 -12.84 17.47 15.23
N ASN A 1182 -13.57 16.53 14.62
CA ASN A 1182 -14.59 15.74 15.32
C ASN A 1182 -13.97 14.76 16.33
N ASP A 1183 -13.04 13.95 15.85
CA ASP A 1183 -12.49 12.81 16.56
C ASP A 1183 -11.20 13.16 17.34
N ALA A 1184 -11.21 14.30 18.03
CA ALA A 1184 -10.07 14.83 18.79
C ALA A 1184 -10.49 15.45 20.14
N VAL A 1185 -9.59 15.34 21.12
CA VAL A 1185 -9.70 16.03 22.42
C VAL A 1185 -8.45 16.87 22.62
N ILE A 1186 -8.61 18.17 22.87
CA ILE A 1186 -7.50 19.11 22.97
C ILE A 1186 -7.51 19.78 24.33
N GLY A 1187 -6.38 19.73 25.03
CA GLY A 1187 -6.23 20.21 26.40
C GLY A 1187 -5.17 21.30 26.52
N LEU A 1188 -5.56 22.46 27.06
CA LEU A 1188 -4.64 23.48 27.52
C LEU A 1188 -4.31 23.24 29.01
N ILE A 1189 -3.06 22.87 29.29
CA ILE A 1189 -2.58 22.54 30.64
C ILE A 1189 -2.17 23.81 31.38
N SER A 1190 -1.34 24.64 30.76
CA SER A 1190 -0.81 25.86 31.38
C SER A 1190 -0.39 26.86 30.32
N LEU A 1191 -0.36 28.14 30.67
CA LEU A 1191 0.11 29.21 29.79
C LEU A 1191 0.85 30.32 30.54
N THR A 1192 1.89 30.85 29.90
CA THR A 1192 2.77 31.88 30.46
C THR A 1192 2.99 32.98 29.42
N LEU A 1193 2.86 34.24 29.85
CA LEU A 1193 3.08 35.41 29.01
C LEU A 1193 4.52 35.92 29.17
N MET A 1194 5.15 36.26 28.06
CA MET A 1194 6.42 36.99 28.02
C MET A 1194 6.13 38.48 27.87
N ARG A 1195 6.50 39.30 28.85
CA ARG A 1195 6.23 40.74 28.87
C ARG A 1195 7.48 41.58 28.72
#